data_AF-A0A2T2VHK7-F1
#
_entry.id   AF-A0A2T2VHK7-F1
#
_cell.length_a   1.000
_cell.length_b   1.000
_cell.length_c   1.000
_cell.angle_alpha   90.00
_cell.angle_beta   90.00
_cell.angle_gamma   90.00
#
_symmetry.space_group_name_H-M   'P 1'
#
loop_
_entity.id
_entity.type
_entity.pdbx_description
1 polymer ?
#
loop_
_entity_poly.entity_id
_entity_poly.type
_entity_poly.pdbx_seq_one_letter_code
_entity_poly.pdbx_strand_id
1 'polypeptide(L)'
;SLNSGNQPLYVIDGLPIYPNSGVGAGSRISPLATLDPQNIESIEILKDASSTSIYGARGSNGVVLITTKSGGERDQVSFSANYGSSNLFRKIDVLEAYEYAKLVNEAYTNDGLEPYYSEDELNRIQEEGGTDWQDRVYRRAPTQDYSLEISGGNENTNYAVSGSYQNEKGIVDNSYYKRYNGRLMFGRDVSEKFRVRTNVTLNRAISSLSLTGGSGNNSITYGALRMNPVQSVYEEEGSNPPNYVLQNAPGTKIPNPVASANGLDNKVRANRILGNAYGEYDIFPNLTLKSEVGVDFLSRKSGDFTPSYIQQGQSGTSASIHNERKNMFITENTIRYDRNIAQDHTIDILGGFSYQKNVRSGSTSGSQQFVTNSLGYYSLDAGTVFNRPFSRRIKWNLTSYFGRVRYNFSDKYLLTFSNRLDGSSRFGENNKYGYFPSGAIAWRLNNEEFINDLGIFSQLKLRASYGIVGNQEIGSYQSLSTLGSASYTIGGTQNTGFYPNKIPNKNLKWERTRELDIGLDVAFFNDRLSAASDYFRKTTTNLLYNSAIPWSSGFSTSLQNVGSIRSQGLEFAIESNNIVGNDFDWSTSLNISFVSTEVVSLGGEQFKNVGPGSGHLKVYNPHRLQVGKPISVFYGYVFDGLFQSQQELEAGPEGPTNWLGGRRYKDISGPNGEPDGRITATHDKTIIGNPHPDFYGGLSNSNHHKSL
;
A
#
# COMPACT_ATOMS: atom_id res chain seq x y z
N SER A 1 11.95 -5.07 3.88
CA SER A 1 12.44 -4.35 5.07
C SER A 1 11.44 -4.40 6.22
N LEU A 2 11.87 -4.07 7.44
CA LEU A 2 11.01 -3.92 8.63
C LEU A 2 10.51 -2.47 8.81
N ASN A 3 11.29 -1.45 8.39
CA ASN A 3 10.94 -0.03 8.58
C ASN A 3 11.04 0.82 7.29
N SER A 4 11.61 0.30 6.19
CA SER A 4 11.62 0.99 4.90
C SER A 4 10.36 0.70 4.09
N GLY A 5 10.10 1.48 3.03
CA GLY A 5 8.99 1.21 2.12
C GLY A 5 9.13 -0.16 1.45
N ASN A 6 8.09 -1.00 1.58
CA ASN A 6 8.01 -2.35 0.99
C ASN A 6 7.11 -2.41 -0.26
N GLN A 7 6.67 -1.26 -0.79
CA GLN A 7 5.86 -1.24 -2.01
C GLN A 7 6.75 -1.52 -3.24
N PRO A 8 6.24 -2.25 -4.25
CA PRO A 8 6.97 -2.44 -5.50
C PRO A 8 7.13 -1.10 -6.22
N LEU A 9 8.11 -1.05 -7.12
CA LEU A 9 8.25 0.06 -8.05
C LEU A 9 7.23 -0.10 -9.17
N TYR A 10 6.36 0.88 -9.36
CA TYR A 10 5.53 0.94 -10.58
C TYR A 10 6.32 1.68 -11.66
N VAL A 11 6.35 1.14 -12.87
CA VAL A 11 6.97 1.78 -14.03
C VAL A 11 5.90 1.88 -15.11
N ILE A 12 5.54 3.10 -15.52
CA ILE A 12 4.53 3.33 -16.56
C ILE A 12 5.26 3.86 -17.79
N ASP A 13 5.29 3.10 -18.88
CA ASP A 13 5.97 3.47 -20.13
C ASP A 13 7.42 3.93 -19.92
N GLY A 14 8.15 3.27 -19.01
CA GLY A 14 9.53 3.62 -18.64
C GLY A 14 9.67 4.61 -17.47
N LEU A 15 8.61 5.31 -17.06
CA LEU A 15 8.66 6.25 -15.94
C LEU A 15 8.46 5.57 -14.58
N PRO A 16 9.42 5.65 -13.66
CA PRO A 16 9.24 5.14 -12.30
C PRO A 16 8.29 6.02 -11.50
N ILE A 17 7.23 5.42 -10.99
CA ILE A 17 6.17 6.06 -10.23
C ILE A 17 6.27 5.67 -8.76
N TYR A 18 6.47 6.68 -7.92
CA TYR A 18 6.61 6.49 -6.48
C TYR A 18 5.28 6.75 -5.75
N PRO A 19 4.93 5.89 -4.78
CA PRO A 19 3.82 6.11 -3.87
C PRO A 19 3.93 7.44 -3.14
N ASN A 20 2.88 8.26 -3.24
CA ASN A 20 2.79 9.52 -2.52
C ASN A 20 2.05 9.30 -1.20
N SER A 21 2.79 9.38 -0.09
CA SER A 21 2.22 9.58 1.23
C SER A 21 1.84 11.06 1.36
N GLY A 22 0.62 11.42 0.96
CA GLY A 22 0.18 12.82 0.94
C GLY A 22 0.19 13.52 2.31
N VAL A 23 0.14 14.85 2.30
CA VAL A 23 0.00 15.66 3.53
C VAL A 23 -1.47 15.69 3.97
N GLY A 24 -1.76 15.43 5.24
CA GLY A 24 -3.11 15.46 5.84
C GLY A 24 -3.70 14.07 6.15
N ALA A 25 -4.74 14.04 7.00
CA ALA A 25 -5.39 12.80 7.44
C ALA A 25 -6.16 12.14 6.28
N GLY A 26 -5.84 10.87 5.98
CA GLY A 26 -6.71 9.96 5.23
C GLY A 26 -6.49 9.82 3.72
N SER A 27 -5.75 10.68 3.04
CA SER A 27 -5.69 10.63 1.56
C SER A 27 -4.36 10.04 1.06
N ARG A 28 -4.31 8.71 0.99
CA ARG A 28 -3.35 7.98 0.15
C ARG A 28 -4.02 7.71 -1.19
N ILE A 29 -3.83 8.61 -2.16
CA ILE A 29 -4.23 8.31 -3.53
C ILE A 29 -3.17 7.37 -4.11
N SER A 30 -3.59 6.18 -4.53
CA SER A 30 -2.69 5.24 -5.22
C SER A 30 -2.06 5.95 -6.43
N PRO A 31 -0.75 5.77 -6.69
CA PRO A 31 -0.13 6.33 -7.88
C PRO A 31 -0.73 5.81 -9.19
N LEU A 32 -1.41 4.67 -9.14
CA LEU A 32 -2.14 4.08 -10.26
C LEU A 32 -3.56 4.60 -10.39
N ALA A 33 -4.13 5.27 -9.37
CA ALA A 33 -5.48 5.83 -9.45
C ALA A 33 -5.61 6.87 -10.57
N THR A 34 -4.48 7.41 -11.05
CA THR A 34 -4.41 8.36 -12.16
C THR A 34 -4.35 7.71 -13.54
N LEU A 35 -4.13 6.39 -13.63
CA LEU A 35 -4.06 5.64 -14.89
C LEU A 35 -5.43 5.03 -15.23
N ASP A 36 -5.86 5.19 -16.47
CA ASP A 36 -7.06 4.53 -16.98
C ASP A 36 -6.76 3.05 -17.27
N PRO A 37 -7.47 2.08 -16.65
CA PRO A 37 -7.29 0.67 -16.95
C PRO A 37 -7.52 0.33 -18.43
N GLN A 38 -8.39 1.05 -19.13
CA GLN A 38 -8.70 0.77 -20.53
C GLN A 38 -7.52 1.04 -21.49
N ASN A 39 -6.57 1.86 -21.05
CA ASN A 39 -5.37 2.23 -21.79
C ASN A 39 -4.19 1.27 -21.56
N ILE A 40 -4.34 0.25 -20.71
CA ILE A 40 -3.28 -0.71 -20.40
C ILE A 40 -3.23 -1.76 -21.51
N GLU A 41 -2.03 -1.96 -22.06
CA GLU A 41 -1.72 -3.05 -22.99
C GLU A 41 -1.28 -4.29 -22.23
N SER A 42 -0.31 -4.11 -21.32
CA SER A 42 0.23 -5.22 -20.52
C SER A 42 0.66 -4.78 -19.13
N ILE A 43 0.66 -5.74 -18.21
CA ILE A 43 1.22 -5.61 -16.86
C ILE A 43 2.21 -6.75 -16.68
N GLU A 44 3.49 -6.42 -16.55
CA GLU A 44 4.55 -7.38 -16.28
C GLU A 44 5.04 -7.23 -14.83
N ILE A 45 5.20 -8.35 -14.14
CA ILE A 45 5.66 -8.38 -12.74
C ILE A 45 7.05 -9.01 -12.69
N LEU A 46 8.05 -8.18 -12.42
CA LEU A 46 9.44 -8.61 -12.27
C LEU A 46 9.69 -8.93 -10.80
N LYS A 47 9.78 -10.22 -10.49
CA LYS A 47 9.87 -10.74 -9.12
C LYS A 47 11.31 -11.02 -8.68
N ASP A 48 12.18 -11.40 -9.62
CA ASP A 48 13.55 -11.84 -9.33
C ASP A 48 14.58 -10.70 -9.42
N ALA A 49 15.76 -10.91 -8.83
CA ALA A 49 16.81 -9.90 -8.78
C ALA A 49 17.49 -9.63 -10.14
N SER A 50 17.53 -10.61 -11.05
CA SER A 50 18.11 -10.44 -12.38
C SER A 50 17.21 -9.59 -13.28
N SER A 51 15.90 -9.83 -13.29
CA SER A 51 14.92 -9.07 -14.06
C SER A 51 14.73 -7.65 -13.53
N THR A 52 14.78 -7.46 -12.21
CA THR A 52 14.68 -6.12 -11.57
C THR A 52 15.98 -5.31 -11.57
N SER A 53 17.13 -5.93 -11.86
CA SER A 53 18.48 -5.32 -11.79
C SER A 53 18.61 -3.99 -12.54
N ILE A 54 17.92 -3.85 -13.68
CA ILE A 54 17.95 -2.65 -14.52
C ILE A 54 17.27 -1.46 -13.82
N TYR A 55 16.22 -1.72 -13.03
CA TYR A 55 15.55 -0.69 -12.25
C TYR A 55 16.32 -0.35 -10.96
N GLY A 56 17.29 -1.19 -10.61
CA GLY A 56 18.25 -0.98 -9.54
C GLY A 56 17.61 -1.02 -8.16
N ALA A 57 18.14 -0.22 -7.24
CA ALA A 57 17.67 -0.25 -5.86
C ALA A 57 16.20 0.14 -5.66
N ARG A 58 15.59 0.73 -6.69
CA ARG A 58 14.15 1.05 -6.76
C ARG A 58 13.31 -0.23 -6.87
N GLY A 59 13.81 -1.25 -7.57
CA GLY A 59 13.15 -2.53 -7.81
C GLY A 59 13.39 -3.60 -6.76
N SER A 60 13.98 -3.26 -5.60
CA SER A 60 14.30 -4.25 -4.56
C SER A 60 13.11 -4.95 -3.92
N ASN A 61 11.90 -4.39 -4.08
CA ASN A 61 10.64 -4.99 -3.65
C ASN A 61 9.86 -5.60 -4.84
N GLY A 62 10.51 -5.78 -5.99
CA GLY A 62 9.86 -6.10 -7.27
C GLY A 62 9.48 -4.86 -8.08
N VAL A 63 9.24 -5.06 -9.37
CA VAL A 63 8.83 -4.02 -10.32
C VAL A 63 7.54 -4.45 -11.00
N VAL A 64 6.56 -3.55 -11.05
CA VAL A 64 5.34 -3.71 -11.85
C VAL A 64 5.49 -2.78 -13.04
N LEU A 65 5.79 -3.35 -14.21
CA LEU A 65 5.90 -2.63 -15.47
C LEU A 65 4.52 -2.59 -16.14
N ILE A 66 4.06 -1.40 -16.45
CA ILE A 66 2.80 -1.14 -17.11
C ILE A 66 3.12 -0.51 -18.46
N THR A 67 2.72 -1.19 -19.51
CA THR A 67 2.81 -0.70 -20.88
C THR A 67 1.43 -0.26 -21.32
N THR A 68 1.34 0.94 -21.89
CA THR A 68 0.07 1.47 -22.39
C THR A 68 -0.08 1.23 -23.89
N LYS A 69 -1.34 1.12 -24.35
CA LYS A 69 -1.69 0.87 -25.75
C LYS A 69 -1.01 1.88 -26.69
N SER A 70 -0.40 1.38 -27.75
CA SER A 70 0.12 2.18 -28.86
C SER A 70 -0.84 2.14 -30.04
N GLY A 71 -0.80 3.17 -30.90
CA GLY A 71 -1.60 3.16 -32.13
C GLY A 71 -1.20 2.04 -33.08
N GLY A 72 -2.19 1.44 -33.74
CA GLY A 72 -2.01 0.48 -34.83
C GLY A 72 -1.95 1.16 -36.20
N GLU A 73 -1.75 0.39 -37.27
CA GLU A 73 -1.68 0.90 -38.65
C GLU A 73 -3.02 1.40 -39.21
N ARG A 74 -4.13 1.04 -38.56
CA ARG A 74 -5.48 1.45 -38.97
C ARG A 74 -6.03 2.43 -37.96
N ASP A 75 -6.66 3.48 -38.47
CA ASP A 75 -7.44 4.39 -37.64
C ASP A 75 -8.63 3.62 -37.04
N GLN A 76 -8.67 3.59 -35.72
CA GLN A 76 -9.70 2.97 -34.92
C GLN A 76 -10.20 3.99 -33.89
N VAL A 77 -11.52 4.03 -33.75
CA VAL A 77 -12.19 4.75 -32.66
C VAL A 77 -12.84 3.72 -31.77
N SER A 78 -12.50 3.74 -30.48
CA SER A 78 -13.15 2.92 -29.46
C SER A 78 -13.85 3.81 -28.45
N PHE A 79 -15.08 3.45 -28.09
CA PHE A 79 -15.84 4.12 -27.05
C PHE A 79 -16.37 3.05 -26.09
N SER A 80 -16.12 3.24 -24.80
CA SER A 80 -16.65 2.37 -23.75
C SER A 80 -17.51 3.19 -22.80
N ALA A 81 -18.64 2.61 -22.40
CA ALA A 81 -19.54 3.18 -21.41
C ALA A 81 -19.97 2.08 -20.43
N ASN A 82 -19.58 2.25 -19.17
CA ASN A 82 -19.90 1.32 -18.09
C ASN A 82 -20.75 2.02 -17.03
N TYR A 83 -21.83 1.35 -16.63
CA TYR A 83 -22.65 1.76 -15.50
C TYR A 83 -22.73 0.62 -14.50
N GLY A 84 -22.45 0.92 -13.24
CA GLY A 84 -22.45 -0.05 -12.16
C GLY A 84 -23.06 0.53 -10.89
N SER A 85 -23.21 -0.33 -9.88
CA SER A 85 -23.67 0.09 -8.57
C SER A 85 -23.03 -0.74 -7.48
N SER A 86 -22.53 -0.06 -6.45
CA SER A 86 -21.87 -0.63 -5.28
C SER A 86 -22.84 -0.68 -4.10
N ASN A 87 -22.80 -1.77 -3.35
CA ASN A 87 -23.58 -2.01 -2.14
C ASN A 87 -22.68 -2.56 -1.03
N LEU A 88 -23.14 -2.46 0.22
CA LEU A 88 -22.50 -3.16 1.33
C LEU A 88 -22.63 -4.68 1.13
N PHE A 89 -21.50 -5.39 1.16
CA PHE A 89 -21.48 -6.85 0.94
C PHE A 89 -22.21 -7.62 2.04
N ARG A 90 -22.01 -7.22 3.31
CA ARG A 90 -22.61 -7.85 4.48
C ARG A 90 -22.69 -6.85 5.64
N LYS A 91 -23.84 -6.79 6.30
CA LYS A 91 -24.00 -6.11 7.60
C LYS A 91 -23.44 -6.97 8.73
N ILE A 92 -22.97 -6.35 9.81
CA ILE A 92 -22.65 -7.09 11.02
C ILE A 92 -23.92 -7.18 11.86
N ASP A 93 -24.25 -8.38 12.34
CA ASP A 93 -25.40 -8.56 13.22
C ASP A 93 -25.13 -7.81 14.53
N VAL A 94 -26.05 -6.91 14.88
CA VAL A 94 -26.03 -6.10 16.09
C VAL A 94 -27.35 -6.29 16.84
N LEU A 95 -27.37 -5.97 18.13
CA LEU A 95 -28.59 -6.06 18.93
C LEU A 95 -29.64 -5.08 18.44
N GLU A 96 -30.88 -5.52 18.39
CA GLU A 96 -32.03 -4.64 18.19
C GLU A 96 -32.23 -3.74 19.43
N ALA A 97 -32.99 -2.66 19.26
CA ALA A 97 -33.15 -1.64 20.31
C ALA A 97 -33.63 -2.21 21.66
N TYR A 98 -34.60 -3.12 21.63
CA TYR A 98 -35.13 -3.76 22.83
C TYR A 98 -34.12 -4.69 23.50
N GLU A 99 -33.40 -5.49 22.72
CA GLU A 99 -32.37 -6.41 23.22
C GLU A 99 -31.20 -5.64 23.84
N TYR A 100 -30.80 -4.54 23.19
CA TYR A 100 -29.79 -3.63 23.70
C TYR A 100 -30.22 -3.00 25.03
N ALA A 101 -31.45 -2.48 25.12
CA ALA A 101 -31.97 -1.87 26.34
C ALA A 101 -32.01 -2.86 27.51
N LYS A 102 -32.43 -4.11 27.25
CA LYS A 102 -32.38 -5.19 28.23
C LYS A 102 -30.95 -5.49 28.69
N LEU A 103 -29.99 -5.58 27.76
CA LEU A 103 -28.59 -5.82 28.10
C LEU A 103 -28.00 -4.68 28.94
N VAL A 104 -28.38 -3.43 28.65
CA VAL A 104 -27.99 -2.28 29.48
C VAL A 104 -28.55 -2.42 30.89
N ASN A 105 -29.84 -2.75 31.04
CA ASN A 105 -30.43 -2.96 32.36
C ASN A 105 -29.78 -4.12 33.13
N GLU A 106 -29.47 -5.23 32.45
CA GLU A 106 -28.75 -6.35 33.03
C GLU A 106 -27.35 -5.93 33.52
N ALA A 107 -26.62 -5.13 32.72
CA ALA A 107 -25.32 -4.61 33.11
C ALA A 107 -25.40 -3.69 34.36
N TYR A 108 -26.38 -2.78 34.41
CA TYR A 108 -26.59 -1.91 35.57
C TYR A 108 -26.95 -2.73 36.82
N THR A 109 -27.82 -3.73 36.67
CA THR A 109 -28.21 -4.63 37.76
C THR A 109 -27.01 -5.44 38.28
N ASN A 110 -26.15 -5.94 37.37
CA ASN A 110 -24.92 -6.63 37.74
C ASN A 110 -23.93 -5.72 38.49
N ASP A 111 -23.94 -4.42 38.21
CA ASP A 111 -23.16 -3.41 38.94
C ASP A 111 -23.84 -2.96 40.26
N GLY A 112 -25.00 -3.53 40.61
CA GLY A 112 -25.79 -3.17 41.80
C GLY A 112 -26.49 -1.82 41.69
N LEU A 113 -26.67 -1.31 40.47
CA LEU A 113 -27.39 -0.08 40.16
C LEU A 113 -28.83 -0.39 39.76
N GLU A 114 -29.71 0.60 39.91
CA GLU A 114 -31.06 0.52 39.35
C GLU A 114 -31.01 0.43 37.81
N PRO A 115 -31.92 -0.33 37.18
CA PRO A 115 -32.04 -0.39 35.72
C PRO A 115 -32.13 1.00 35.09
N TYR A 116 -31.41 1.21 33.98
CA TYR A 116 -31.38 2.50 33.29
C TYR A 116 -32.71 2.82 32.58
N TYR A 117 -33.32 1.80 31.96
CA TYR A 117 -34.61 1.88 31.29
C TYR A 117 -35.70 1.31 32.20
N SER A 118 -36.76 2.07 32.43
CA SER A 118 -37.95 1.59 33.14
C SER A 118 -38.71 0.52 32.34
N GLU A 119 -39.60 -0.25 32.98
CA GLU A 119 -40.43 -1.24 32.28
C GLU A 119 -41.32 -0.59 31.21
N ASP A 120 -41.88 0.59 31.48
CA ASP A 120 -42.67 1.35 30.51
C ASP A 120 -41.83 1.77 29.29
N GLU A 121 -40.57 2.20 29.50
CA GLU A 121 -39.65 2.50 28.39
C GLU A 121 -39.28 1.26 27.60
N LEU A 122 -39.04 0.13 28.26
CA LEU A 122 -38.78 -1.14 27.57
C LEU A 122 -39.95 -1.57 26.70
N ASN A 123 -41.19 -1.47 27.21
CA ASN A 123 -42.39 -1.77 26.44
C ASN A 123 -42.52 -0.84 25.23
N ARG A 124 -42.28 0.47 25.41
CA ARG A 124 -42.29 1.43 24.30
C ARG A 124 -41.23 1.11 23.25
N ILE A 125 -40.00 0.81 23.65
CA ILE A 125 -38.91 0.43 22.73
C ILE A 125 -39.27 -0.84 21.96
N GLN A 126 -39.95 -1.79 22.60
CA GLN A 126 -40.40 -3.02 21.96
C GLN A 126 -41.47 -2.76 20.88
N GLU A 127 -42.38 -1.83 21.13
CA GLU A 127 -43.46 -1.46 20.20
C GLU A 127 -42.98 -0.56 19.06
N GLU A 128 -42.17 0.46 19.35
CA GLU A 128 -41.71 1.47 18.39
C GLU A 128 -40.47 1.05 17.59
N GLY A 129 -39.68 0.12 18.14
CA GLY A 129 -38.39 -0.28 17.58
C GLY A 129 -37.30 0.77 17.80
N GLY A 130 -36.27 0.77 16.95
CA GLY A 130 -35.19 1.75 17.03
C GLY A 130 -34.46 1.97 15.70
N THR A 131 -33.27 2.55 15.78
CA THR A 131 -32.46 2.94 14.63
C THR A 131 -31.46 1.84 14.25
N ASP A 132 -31.62 1.26 13.05
CA ASP A 132 -30.52 0.55 12.38
C ASP A 132 -29.52 1.56 11.83
N TRP A 133 -28.47 1.81 12.61
CA TRP A 133 -27.42 2.76 12.24
C TRP A 133 -26.62 2.34 11.00
N GLN A 134 -26.52 1.04 10.69
CA GLN A 134 -25.86 0.60 9.46
C GLN A 134 -26.68 1.01 8.23
N ASP A 135 -28.00 0.86 8.28
CA ASP A 135 -28.89 1.30 7.19
C ASP A 135 -28.96 2.82 7.03
N ARG A 136 -28.81 3.57 8.12
CA ARG A 136 -28.79 5.03 8.04
C ARG A 136 -27.49 5.61 7.49
N VAL A 137 -26.40 4.84 7.53
CA VAL A 137 -25.06 5.27 7.08
C VAL A 137 -24.74 4.78 5.69
N TYR A 138 -25.14 3.56 5.35
CA TYR A 138 -24.80 2.90 4.09
C TYR A 138 -25.92 3.02 3.06
N ARG A 139 -25.54 3.18 1.80
CA ARG A 139 -26.46 3.30 0.68
C ARG A 139 -25.95 2.54 -0.55
N ARG A 140 -26.88 2.27 -1.47
CA ARG A 140 -26.56 1.88 -2.84
C ARG A 140 -25.95 3.05 -3.59
N ALA A 141 -24.76 2.89 -4.14
CA ALA A 141 -24.01 3.97 -4.76
C ALA A 141 -23.72 3.68 -6.25
N PRO A 142 -24.14 4.54 -7.20
CA PRO A 142 -23.87 4.34 -8.62
C PRO A 142 -22.42 4.68 -8.99
N THR A 143 -21.91 3.96 -10.00
CA THR A 143 -20.59 4.17 -10.61
C THR A 143 -20.77 4.32 -12.12
N GLN A 144 -20.10 5.32 -12.70
CA GLN A 144 -20.10 5.61 -14.13
C GLN A 144 -18.66 5.70 -14.62
N ASP A 145 -18.37 5.09 -15.76
CA ASP A 145 -17.06 5.15 -16.41
C ASP A 145 -17.25 5.24 -17.93
N TYR A 146 -16.66 6.27 -18.54
CA TYR A 146 -16.73 6.52 -19.97
C TYR A 146 -15.33 6.75 -20.51
N SER A 147 -14.98 6.11 -21.61
CA SER A 147 -13.71 6.30 -22.29
C SER A 147 -13.94 6.48 -23.79
N LEU A 148 -13.09 7.29 -24.40
CA LEU A 148 -12.99 7.45 -25.85
C LEU A 148 -11.50 7.38 -26.20
N GLU A 149 -11.15 6.50 -27.11
CA GLU A 149 -9.80 6.38 -27.65
C GLU A 149 -9.85 6.46 -29.17
N ILE A 150 -8.95 7.27 -29.73
CA ILE A 150 -8.70 7.38 -31.15
C ILE A 150 -7.24 7.00 -31.35
N SER A 151 -7.01 5.93 -32.10
CA SER A 151 -5.67 5.41 -32.34
C SER A 151 -5.50 5.09 -33.81
N GLY A 152 -4.29 5.26 -34.34
CA GLY A 152 -4.04 4.96 -35.74
C GLY A 152 -2.62 5.32 -36.14
N GLY A 153 -2.36 5.29 -37.45
CA GLY A 153 -1.02 5.44 -37.95
C GLY A 153 -0.83 5.02 -39.41
N ASN A 154 0.42 5.00 -39.81
CA ASN A 154 0.94 4.39 -41.03
C ASN A 154 2.31 3.76 -40.73
N GLU A 155 3.00 3.27 -41.75
CA GLU A 155 4.29 2.57 -41.60
C GLU A 155 5.33 3.34 -40.77
N ASN A 156 5.30 4.67 -40.76
CA ASN A 156 6.31 5.49 -40.08
C ASN A 156 5.76 6.31 -38.90
N THR A 157 4.44 6.36 -38.70
CA THR A 157 3.82 7.13 -37.61
C THR A 157 2.79 6.29 -36.91
N ASN A 158 2.79 6.28 -35.59
CA ASN A 158 1.66 5.83 -34.81
C ASN A 158 1.25 6.87 -33.77
N TYR A 159 -0.03 6.94 -33.48
CA TYR A 159 -0.58 7.86 -32.49
C TYR A 159 -1.76 7.21 -31.76
N ALA A 160 -1.93 7.62 -30.51
CA ALA A 160 -3.12 7.29 -29.72
C ALA A 160 -3.49 8.50 -28.86
N VAL A 161 -4.75 8.91 -28.92
CA VAL A 161 -5.32 9.99 -28.12
C VAL A 161 -6.54 9.43 -27.40
N SER A 162 -6.53 9.46 -26.07
CA SER A 162 -7.64 8.97 -25.27
C SER A 162 -8.10 9.99 -24.25
N GLY A 163 -9.40 10.04 -23.99
CA GLY A 163 -9.98 10.77 -22.87
C GLY A 163 -10.94 9.87 -22.10
N SER A 164 -10.96 9.99 -20.78
CA SER A 164 -11.93 9.28 -19.96
C SER A 164 -12.41 10.05 -18.75
N TYR A 165 -13.61 9.68 -18.32
CA TYR A 165 -14.31 10.22 -17.17
C TYR A 165 -14.85 9.08 -16.31
N GLN A 166 -14.48 9.08 -15.04
CA GLN A 166 -14.98 8.15 -14.03
C GLN A 166 -15.63 8.93 -12.90
N ASN A 167 -16.78 8.46 -12.43
CA ASN A 167 -17.50 8.99 -11.28
C ASN A 167 -18.06 7.85 -10.45
N GLU A 168 -17.41 7.59 -9.33
CA GLU A 168 -17.77 6.58 -8.36
C GLU A 168 -18.32 7.27 -7.11
N LYS A 169 -19.61 7.08 -6.83
CA LYS A 169 -20.16 7.46 -5.52
C LYS A 169 -19.81 6.37 -4.51
N GLY A 170 -19.42 6.77 -3.30
CA GLY A 170 -19.20 5.81 -2.23
C GLY A 170 -20.51 5.41 -1.53
N ILE A 171 -20.48 4.23 -0.91
CA ILE A 171 -21.60 3.66 -0.15
C ILE A 171 -21.89 4.40 1.15
N VAL A 172 -21.00 5.29 1.60
CA VAL A 172 -21.27 6.22 2.70
C VAL A 172 -21.58 7.58 2.10
N ASP A 173 -22.55 8.31 2.65
CA ASP A 173 -22.84 9.65 2.17
C ASP A 173 -21.65 10.60 2.28
N ASN A 174 -21.68 11.64 1.44
CA ASN A 174 -20.59 12.59 1.22
C ASN A 174 -19.23 11.99 0.81
N SER A 175 -19.18 10.69 0.43
CA SER A 175 -17.99 10.07 -0.16
C SER A 175 -18.14 9.84 -1.66
N TYR A 176 -17.09 10.18 -2.43
CA TYR A 176 -17.04 9.97 -3.87
C TYR A 176 -15.61 10.10 -4.42
N TYR A 177 -15.39 9.54 -5.61
CA TYR A 177 -14.19 9.70 -6.41
C TYR A 177 -14.56 10.05 -7.85
N LYS A 178 -14.04 11.16 -8.35
CA LYS A 178 -14.18 11.61 -9.74
C LYS A 178 -12.82 11.73 -10.38
N ARG A 179 -12.69 11.21 -11.60
CA ARG A 179 -11.45 11.23 -12.35
C ARG A 179 -11.69 11.69 -13.78
N TYR A 180 -10.83 12.57 -14.25
CA TYR A 180 -10.71 12.95 -15.64
C TYR A 180 -9.29 12.58 -16.07
N ASN A 181 -9.16 11.80 -17.14
CA ASN A 181 -7.89 11.41 -17.72
C ASN A 181 -7.86 11.85 -19.18
N GLY A 182 -6.70 12.33 -19.62
CA GLY A 182 -6.39 12.55 -21.02
C GLY A 182 -4.99 12.00 -21.29
N ARG A 183 -4.81 11.29 -22.40
CA ARG A 183 -3.53 10.73 -22.81
C ARG A 183 -3.27 11.03 -24.29
N LEU A 184 -2.01 11.32 -24.59
CA LEU A 184 -1.48 11.45 -25.93
C LEU A 184 -0.22 10.59 -26.02
N MET A 185 -0.21 9.66 -26.96
CA MET A 185 0.96 8.90 -27.38
C MET A 185 1.22 9.20 -28.85
N PHE A 186 2.48 9.44 -29.18
CA PHE A 186 2.93 9.73 -30.52
C PHE A 186 4.29 9.10 -30.76
N GLY A 187 4.43 8.33 -31.83
CA GLY A 187 5.69 7.78 -32.32
C GLY A 187 5.88 8.11 -33.79
N ARG A 188 7.11 8.47 -34.15
CA ARG A 188 7.51 8.72 -35.53
C ARG A 188 8.88 8.14 -35.82
N ASP A 189 8.96 7.36 -36.89
CA ASP A 189 10.19 7.01 -37.60
C ASP A 189 10.51 8.17 -38.52
N VAL A 190 11.47 8.99 -38.09
CA VAL A 190 11.89 10.19 -38.82
C VAL A 190 12.76 9.76 -40.01
N SER A 191 13.55 8.70 -39.81
CA SER A 191 14.29 7.97 -40.84
C SER A 191 14.52 6.53 -40.37
N GLU A 192 15.09 5.68 -41.22
CA GLU A 192 15.50 4.31 -40.86
C GLU A 192 16.42 4.25 -39.64
N LYS A 193 17.18 5.33 -39.37
CA LYS A 193 18.14 5.41 -38.26
C LYS A 193 17.64 6.20 -37.06
N PHE A 194 16.56 6.98 -37.18
CA PHE A 194 16.16 7.91 -36.12
C PHE A 194 14.67 7.82 -35.81
N ARG A 195 14.40 7.55 -34.53
CA ARG A 195 13.09 7.19 -34.00
C ARG A 195 12.76 8.07 -32.80
N VAL A 196 11.61 8.74 -32.80
CA VAL A 196 11.17 9.62 -31.70
C VAL A 196 9.80 9.24 -31.19
N ARG A 197 9.67 9.02 -29.88
CA ARG A 197 8.43 8.63 -29.21
C ARG A 197 8.16 9.56 -28.04
N THR A 198 6.90 9.88 -27.83
CA THR A 198 6.41 10.73 -26.74
C THR A 198 5.12 10.15 -26.19
N ASN A 199 4.98 10.16 -24.87
CA ASN A 199 3.75 9.79 -24.17
C ASN A 199 3.49 10.79 -23.04
N VAL A 200 2.29 11.34 -22.99
CA VAL A 200 1.86 12.34 -22.03
C VAL A 200 0.49 11.95 -21.49
N THR A 201 0.39 11.84 -20.17
CA THR A 201 -0.87 11.62 -19.46
C THR A 201 -1.16 12.79 -18.53
N LEU A 202 -2.34 13.37 -18.69
CA LEU A 202 -2.92 14.39 -17.85
C LEU A 202 -4.03 13.77 -17.00
N ASN A 203 -4.00 14.02 -15.70
CA ASN A 203 -5.01 13.51 -14.80
C ASN A 203 -5.50 14.58 -13.83
N ARG A 204 -6.81 14.60 -13.59
CA ARG A 204 -7.43 15.33 -12.49
C ARG A 204 -8.32 14.40 -11.69
N ALA A 205 -8.01 14.25 -10.42
CA ALA A 205 -8.80 13.49 -9.47
C ALA A 205 -9.42 14.43 -8.42
N ILE A 206 -10.70 14.24 -8.14
CA ILE A 206 -11.45 14.94 -7.09
C ILE A 206 -12.09 13.88 -6.22
N SER A 207 -11.79 13.88 -4.93
CA SER A 207 -12.39 12.95 -3.99
C SER A 207 -12.90 13.65 -2.75
N SER A 208 -13.91 13.03 -2.15
CA SER A 208 -14.33 13.31 -0.78
C SER A 208 -14.25 12.00 0.00
N LEU A 209 -13.51 12.00 1.09
CA LEU A 209 -13.22 10.79 1.87
C LEU A 209 -13.94 10.84 3.21
N SER A 210 -14.74 9.81 3.49
CA SER A 210 -15.35 9.59 4.80
C SER A 210 -14.39 8.83 5.70
N LEU A 211 -14.33 9.21 6.99
CA LEU A 211 -13.51 8.54 7.99
C LEU A 211 -14.15 7.20 8.40
N THR A 212 -13.88 6.14 7.64
CA THR A 212 -14.39 4.79 7.90
C THR A 212 -13.45 3.93 8.77
N GLY A 213 -12.22 4.40 9.03
CA GLY A 213 -11.24 3.71 9.88
C GLY A 213 -10.34 4.67 10.67
N GLY A 214 -9.73 4.19 11.76
CA GLY A 214 -8.84 4.97 12.62
C GLY A 214 -8.92 4.57 14.10
N SER A 215 -8.00 5.09 14.92
CA SER A 215 -8.02 4.94 16.38
C SER A 215 -8.95 5.99 17.00
N GLY A 216 -9.96 5.56 17.77
CA GLY A 216 -10.88 6.42 18.52
C GLY A 216 -12.34 6.31 18.06
N ASN A 217 -13.23 7.07 18.71
CA ASN A 217 -14.68 6.96 18.51
C ASN A 217 -15.22 7.70 17.26
N ASN A 218 -14.37 8.40 16.49
CA ASN A 218 -14.81 9.25 15.37
C ASN A 218 -14.98 8.51 14.03
N SER A 219 -14.81 7.19 13.98
CA SER A 219 -15.05 6.41 12.76
C SER A 219 -16.55 6.24 12.51
N ILE A 220 -16.99 6.51 11.29
CA ILE A 220 -18.39 6.36 10.87
C ILE A 220 -18.82 4.90 10.96
N THR A 221 -17.97 3.96 10.54
CA THR A 221 -18.25 2.51 10.63
C THR A 221 -18.27 2.04 12.08
N TYR A 222 -17.38 2.55 12.92
CA TYR A 222 -17.38 2.22 14.34
C TYR A 222 -18.62 2.77 15.05
N GLY A 223 -19.03 4.00 14.71
CA GLY A 223 -20.26 4.60 15.19
C GLY A 223 -21.48 3.79 14.76
N ALA A 224 -21.55 3.37 13.49
CA ALA A 224 -22.67 2.57 12.96
C ALA A 224 -22.86 1.22 13.69
N LEU A 225 -21.81 0.67 14.31
CA LEU A 225 -21.85 -0.61 15.03
C LEU A 225 -22.07 -0.47 16.54
N ARG A 226 -21.95 0.73 17.10
CA ARG A 226 -21.88 0.94 18.57
C ARG A 226 -22.77 2.06 19.10
N MET A 227 -23.30 2.91 18.22
CA MET A 227 -24.28 3.91 18.60
C MET A 227 -25.53 3.18 19.11
N ASN A 228 -26.11 3.70 20.19
CA ASN A 228 -27.26 3.10 20.83
C ASN A 228 -28.43 2.98 19.84
N PRO A 229 -28.92 1.77 19.53
CA PRO A 229 -30.03 1.58 18.61
C PRO A 229 -31.36 2.15 19.14
N VAL A 230 -31.49 2.43 20.44
CA VAL A 230 -32.67 3.11 21.02
C VAL A 230 -32.73 4.58 20.62
N GLN A 231 -31.60 5.23 20.32
CA GLN A 231 -31.58 6.65 19.98
C GLN A 231 -32.00 6.89 18.53
N SER A 232 -32.69 8.01 18.29
CA SER A 232 -33.00 8.51 16.96
C SER A 232 -31.77 9.11 16.27
N VAL A 233 -31.84 9.28 14.95
CA VAL A 233 -30.80 10.00 14.18
C VAL A 233 -30.84 11.50 14.47
N TYR A 234 -32.03 12.06 14.65
CA TYR A 234 -32.29 13.48 14.83
C TYR A 234 -33.05 13.72 16.13
N GLU A 235 -32.74 14.81 16.81
CA GLU A 235 -33.52 15.33 17.94
C GLU A 235 -34.87 15.89 17.44
N GLU A 236 -34.84 16.52 16.27
CA GLU A 236 -36.03 17.05 15.58
C GLU A 236 -35.94 16.77 14.07
N GLU A 237 -36.82 15.91 13.57
CA GLU A 237 -36.85 15.52 12.15
C GLU A 237 -37.30 16.69 11.26
N GLY A 238 -36.60 16.92 10.14
CA GLY A 238 -36.93 17.98 9.18
C GLY A 238 -36.31 19.35 9.45
N SER A 239 -35.53 19.51 10.53
CA SER A 239 -34.77 20.73 10.84
C SER A 239 -33.71 21.09 9.77
N ASN A 240 -33.46 22.39 9.55
CA ASN A 240 -32.41 22.88 8.65
C ASN A 240 -31.63 24.06 9.29
N PRO A 241 -30.34 23.88 9.67
CA PRO A 241 -29.53 22.66 9.49
C PRO A 241 -30.07 21.49 10.32
N PRO A 242 -29.73 20.24 9.96
CA PRO A 242 -30.23 19.07 10.67
C PRO A 242 -29.78 19.08 12.15
N ASN A 243 -30.74 18.87 13.05
CA ASN A 243 -30.53 18.78 14.49
C ASN A 243 -30.28 17.31 14.88
N TYR A 244 -29.03 16.88 14.82
CA TYR A 244 -28.64 15.51 15.12
C TYR A 244 -28.60 15.24 16.62
N VAL A 245 -28.99 14.03 17.03
CA VAL A 245 -28.54 13.49 18.33
C VAL A 245 -27.02 13.42 18.27
N LEU A 246 -26.31 14.22 19.06
CA LEU A 246 -24.86 14.38 18.89
C LEU A 246 -24.07 13.22 19.49
N GLN A 247 -24.60 12.64 20.56
CA GLN A 247 -23.84 11.78 21.44
C GLN A 247 -24.61 10.52 21.82
N ASN A 248 -23.90 9.39 21.78
CA ASN A 248 -24.36 8.13 22.33
C ASN A 248 -24.64 8.22 23.84
N ALA A 249 -25.83 7.81 24.26
CA ALA A 249 -26.22 7.65 25.66
C ALA A 249 -27.24 6.51 25.86
N PRO A 250 -27.14 5.70 26.92
CA PRO A 250 -26.01 5.60 27.85
C PRO A 250 -24.78 4.94 27.18
N GLY A 251 -23.63 5.01 27.85
CA GLY A 251 -22.41 4.31 27.43
C GLY A 251 -21.28 5.23 26.92
N THR A 252 -20.36 4.66 26.14
CA THR A 252 -19.18 5.40 25.64
C THR A 252 -19.59 6.56 24.74
N LYS A 253 -18.87 7.68 24.86
CA LYS A 253 -19.08 8.88 24.04
C LYS A 253 -18.74 8.60 22.57
N ILE A 254 -19.74 8.25 21.77
CA ILE A 254 -19.61 7.98 20.34
C ILE A 254 -20.39 9.05 19.56
N PRO A 255 -19.78 9.72 18.57
CA PRO A 255 -20.48 10.64 17.68
C PRO A 255 -21.52 9.91 16.84
N ASN A 256 -22.62 10.58 16.56
CA ASN A 256 -23.59 10.11 15.58
C ASN A 256 -22.92 9.90 14.20
N PRO A 257 -22.96 8.68 13.65
CA PRO A 257 -22.24 8.34 12.43
C PRO A 257 -22.88 8.98 11.19
N VAL A 258 -24.20 9.22 11.19
CA VAL A 258 -24.91 9.92 10.10
C VAL A 258 -24.54 11.40 10.10
N ALA A 259 -24.51 12.02 11.28
CA ALA A 259 -24.06 13.41 11.45
C ALA A 259 -22.61 13.58 10.96
N SER A 260 -21.74 12.64 11.32
CA SER A 260 -20.33 12.63 10.92
C SER A 260 -20.16 12.44 9.41
N ALA A 261 -20.92 11.52 8.80
CA ALA A 261 -20.88 11.27 7.36
C ALA A 261 -21.32 12.50 6.54
N ASN A 262 -22.38 13.17 6.97
CA ASN A 262 -22.95 14.30 6.24
C ASN A 262 -22.29 15.65 6.56
N GLY A 263 -21.80 15.84 7.79
CA GLY A 263 -21.28 17.12 8.27
C GLY A 263 -19.79 17.35 8.03
N LEU A 264 -18.97 16.30 8.01
CA LEU A 264 -17.53 16.45 7.76
C LEU A 264 -17.27 16.70 6.27
N ASP A 265 -16.62 17.82 5.95
CA ASP A 265 -16.10 18.08 4.60
C ASP A 265 -14.62 17.71 4.58
N ASN A 266 -14.21 16.82 3.67
CA ASN A 266 -12.81 16.48 3.43
C ASN A 266 -12.60 16.25 1.94
N LYS A 267 -12.40 17.35 1.21
CA LYS A 267 -12.28 17.35 -0.24
C LYS A 267 -10.84 17.44 -0.68
N VAL A 268 -10.42 16.50 -1.51
CA VAL A 268 -9.09 16.48 -2.13
C VAL A 268 -9.21 16.71 -3.63
N ARG A 269 -8.36 17.59 -4.16
CA ARG A 269 -8.17 17.82 -5.60
C ARG A 269 -6.72 17.57 -5.94
N ALA A 270 -6.45 16.65 -6.86
CA ALA A 270 -5.12 16.31 -7.35
C ALA A 270 -5.06 16.49 -8.87
N ASN A 271 -4.05 17.19 -9.36
CA ASN A 271 -3.74 17.30 -10.78
C ASN A 271 -2.36 16.70 -11.00
N ARG A 272 -2.23 15.79 -11.95
CA ARG A 272 -0.97 15.10 -12.26
C ARG A 272 -0.68 15.16 -13.74
N ILE A 273 0.59 15.37 -14.07
CA ILE A 273 1.14 15.28 -15.42
C ILE A 273 2.25 14.25 -15.37
N LEU A 274 2.11 13.20 -16.16
CA LEU A 274 3.15 12.22 -16.45
C LEU A 274 3.55 12.42 -17.91
N GLY A 275 4.83 12.58 -18.18
CA GLY A 275 5.31 12.74 -19.55
C GLY A 275 6.67 12.14 -19.73
N ASN A 276 6.84 11.32 -20.76
CA ASN A 276 8.14 10.88 -21.23
C ASN A 276 8.29 11.10 -22.73
N ALA A 277 9.52 11.40 -23.13
CA ALA A 277 9.91 11.48 -24.51
C ALA A 277 11.30 10.88 -24.67
N TYR A 278 11.50 10.11 -25.74
CA TYR A 278 12.79 9.55 -26.05
C TYR A 278 13.09 9.58 -27.54
N GLY A 279 14.39 9.65 -27.83
CA GLY A 279 14.95 9.48 -29.16
C GLY A 279 15.86 8.25 -29.19
N GLU A 280 15.73 7.46 -30.24
CA GLU A 280 16.64 6.36 -30.56
C GLU A 280 17.36 6.65 -31.87
N TYR A 281 18.67 6.46 -31.88
CA TYR A 281 19.52 6.66 -33.03
C TYR A 281 20.40 5.43 -33.27
N ASP A 282 20.25 4.81 -34.44
CA ASP A 282 21.12 3.72 -34.88
C ASP A 282 22.41 4.30 -35.47
N ILE A 283 23.47 4.26 -34.67
CA ILE A 283 24.82 4.68 -35.08
C ILE A 283 25.31 3.71 -36.18
N PHE A 284 25.12 2.42 -35.92
CA PHE A 284 25.32 1.31 -36.86
C PHE A 284 24.13 0.34 -36.74
N PRO A 285 23.87 -0.57 -37.70
CA PRO A 285 22.74 -1.49 -37.66
C PRO A 285 22.62 -2.34 -36.38
N ASN A 286 23.72 -2.51 -35.66
CA ASN A 286 23.83 -3.27 -34.42
C ASN A 286 24.13 -2.40 -33.19
N LEU A 287 24.17 -1.06 -33.32
CA LEU A 287 24.52 -0.15 -32.23
C LEU A 287 23.50 1.00 -32.15
N THR A 288 22.63 0.94 -31.15
CA THR A 288 21.56 1.92 -30.92
C THR A 288 21.86 2.75 -29.68
N LEU A 289 21.81 4.08 -29.82
CA LEU A 289 21.79 5.02 -28.71
C LEU A 289 20.34 5.41 -28.42
N LYS A 290 19.91 5.29 -27.17
CA LYS A 290 18.61 5.79 -26.69
C LYS A 290 18.81 6.85 -25.62
N SER A 291 18.17 8.00 -25.78
CA SER A 291 18.12 9.07 -24.77
C SER A 291 16.67 9.37 -24.42
N GLU A 292 16.34 9.29 -23.13
CA GLU A 292 14.99 9.47 -22.60
C GLU A 292 14.97 10.54 -21.50
N VAL A 293 13.89 11.33 -21.50
CA VAL A 293 13.58 12.32 -20.47
C VAL A 293 12.17 12.10 -19.97
N GLY A 294 12.01 12.17 -18.65
CA GLY A 294 10.77 11.88 -17.95
C GLY A 294 10.43 12.90 -16.87
N VAL A 295 9.15 13.22 -16.74
CA VAL A 295 8.62 14.17 -15.75
C VAL A 295 7.38 13.59 -15.07
N ASP A 296 7.33 13.70 -13.73
CA ASP A 296 6.14 13.47 -12.91
C ASP A 296 5.88 14.72 -12.06
N PHE A 297 4.86 15.48 -12.45
CA PHE A 297 4.37 16.64 -11.73
C PHE A 297 3.06 16.31 -11.04
N LEU A 298 2.97 16.54 -9.74
CA LEU A 298 1.73 16.42 -8.97
C LEU A 298 1.50 17.72 -8.18
N SER A 299 0.30 18.27 -8.32
CA SER A 299 -0.22 19.34 -7.48
C SER A 299 -1.48 18.86 -6.79
N ARG A 300 -1.45 18.83 -5.46
CA ARG A 300 -2.57 18.43 -4.63
C ARG A 300 -2.97 19.55 -3.69
N LYS A 301 -4.27 19.81 -3.61
CA LYS A 301 -4.90 20.69 -2.62
C LYS A 301 -6.00 19.92 -1.92
N SER A 302 -5.99 19.88 -0.60
CA SER A 302 -7.13 19.38 0.18
C SER A 302 -7.62 20.44 1.16
N GLY A 303 -8.91 20.41 1.41
CA GLY A 303 -9.57 21.23 2.42
C GLY A 303 -10.43 20.34 3.30
N ASP A 304 -10.37 20.61 4.60
CA ASP A 304 -11.19 19.92 5.59
C ASP A 304 -11.92 20.94 6.46
N PHE A 305 -13.16 20.61 6.86
CA PHE A 305 -13.98 21.42 7.74
C PHE A 305 -14.79 20.54 8.69
N THR A 306 -14.79 20.93 9.96
CA THR A 306 -15.60 20.35 11.04
C THR A 306 -16.61 21.41 11.50
N PRO A 307 -17.92 21.23 11.21
CA PRO A 307 -18.95 22.20 11.56
C PRO A 307 -19.39 22.09 13.02
N SER A 308 -20.12 23.09 13.52
CA SER A 308 -20.55 23.14 14.94
C SER A 308 -21.69 22.18 15.27
N TYR A 309 -22.52 21.80 14.29
CA TYR A 309 -23.73 20.98 14.50
C TYR A 309 -23.45 19.47 14.60
N ILE A 310 -22.19 19.06 14.68
CA ILE A 310 -21.78 17.67 14.93
C ILE A 310 -20.93 17.59 16.19
N GLN A 311 -20.89 16.42 16.83
CA GLN A 311 -20.16 16.20 18.09
C GLN A 311 -18.69 16.64 18.02
N GLN A 312 -18.03 16.41 16.88
CA GLN A 312 -16.62 16.73 16.67
C GLN A 312 -16.34 18.23 16.70
N GLY A 313 -17.33 19.08 16.38
CA GLY A 313 -17.18 20.54 16.37
C GLY A 313 -17.67 21.24 17.62
N GLN A 314 -18.22 20.50 18.60
CA GLN A 314 -18.76 21.08 19.84
C GLN A 314 -17.68 21.79 20.68
N SER A 315 -16.42 21.32 20.65
CA SER A 315 -15.29 21.98 21.31
C SER A 315 -14.71 23.15 20.51
N GLY A 316 -15.29 23.46 19.35
CA GLY A 316 -14.84 24.48 18.41
C GLY A 316 -14.82 23.93 16.99
N THR A 317 -15.43 24.68 16.06
CA THR A 317 -15.31 24.38 14.63
C THR A 317 -13.86 24.52 14.18
N SER A 318 -13.48 23.79 13.15
CA SER A 318 -12.10 23.84 12.64
C SER A 318 -12.08 23.66 11.13
N ALA A 319 -11.16 24.36 10.46
CA ALA A 319 -10.93 24.17 9.04
C ALA A 319 -9.44 24.25 8.72
N SER A 320 -9.00 23.45 7.76
CA SER A 320 -7.62 23.51 7.26
C SER A 320 -7.56 23.43 5.74
N ILE A 321 -6.56 24.08 5.17
CA ILE A 321 -6.16 23.94 3.77
C ILE A 321 -4.75 23.37 3.73
N HIS A 322 -4.60 22.31 2.94
CA HIS A 322 -3.36 21.60 2.72
C HIS A 322 -2.96 21.74 1.25
N ASN A 323 -1.74 22.19 0.98
CA ASN A 323 -1.18 22.26 -0.36
C ASN A 323 0.06 21.39 -0.44
N GLU A 324 0.20 20.68 -1.55
CA GLU A 324 1.34 19.82 -1.81
C GLU A 324 1.71 19.89 -3.29
N ARG A 325 3.01 19.98 -3.56
CA ARG A 325 3.59 19.90 -4.91
C ARG A 325 4.73 18.90 -4.92
N LYS A 326 4.76 18.04 -5.93
CA LYS A 326 5.87 17.14 -6.24
C LYS A 326 6.32 17.40 -7.67
N ASN A 327 7.62 17.55 -7.84
CA ASN A 327 8.28 17.64 -9.13
C ASN A 327 9.35 16.56 -9.16
N MET A 328 9.17 15.57 -10.02
CA MET A 328 10.16 14.54 -10.28
C MET A 328 10.61 14.64 -11.73
N PHE A 329 11.92 14.57 -11.92
CA PHE A 329 12.59 14.57 -13.20
C PHE A 329 13.50 13.35 -13.26
N ILE A 330 13.53 12.69 -14.42
CA ILE A 330 14.44 11.60 -14.71
C ILE A 330 15.00 11.75 -16.12
N THR A 331 16.26 11.39 -16.32
CA THR A 331 16.83 11.17 -17.63
C THR A 331 17.58 9.85 -17.62
N GLU A 332 17.36 9.04 -18.65
CA GLU A 332 18.02 7.75 -18.83
C GLU A 332 18.62 7.70 -20.23
N ASN A 333 19.91 7.39 -20.31
CA ASN A 333 20.67 7.36 -21.55
C ASN A 333 21.34 6.00 -21.64
N THR A 334 21.11 5.28 -22.73
CA THR A 334 21.59 3.92 -22.91
C THR A 334 22.19 3.72 -24.29
N ILE A 335 23.19 2.85 -24.36
CA ILE A 335 23.76 2.36 -25.61
C ILE A 335 23.61 0.84 -25.62
N ARG A 336 23.07 0.31 -26.72
CA ARG A 336 22.82 -1.12 -26.91
C ARG A 336 23.58 -1.62 -28.14
N TYR A 337 24.33 -2.69 -27.97
CA TYR A 337 25.01 -3.42 -29.04
C TYR A 337 24.45 -4.83 -29.15
N ASP A 338 23.88 -5.20 -30.30
CA ASP A 338 23.21 -6.50 -30.51
C ASP A 338 23.74 -7.14 -31.80
N ARG A 339 24.40 -8.30 -31.70
CA ARG A 339 25.06 -8.91 -32.86
C ARG A 339 25.22 -10.42 -32.76
N ASN A 340 25.11 -11.10 -33.91
CA ASN A 340 25.62 -12.45 -34.11
C ASN A 340 27.15 -12.43 -34.33
N ILE A 341 27.90 -12.96 -33.37
CA ILE A 341 29.37 -12.93 -33.37
C ILE A 341 29.99 -14.15 -34.07
N ALA A 342 29.24 -15.24 -34.15
CA ALA A 342 29.57 -16.46 -34.88
C ALA A 342 28.26 -17.22 -35.19
N GLN A 343 28.36 -18.34 -35.92
CA GLN A 343 27.21 -19.23 -36.12
C GLN A 343 26.65 -19.63 -34.75
N ASP A 344 25.34 -19.48 -34.56
CA ASP A 344 24.64 -19.81 -33.32
C ASP A 344 25.05 -19.01 -32.06
N HIS A 345 25.84 -17.95 -32.20
CA HIS A 345 26.28 -17.12 -31.08
C HIS A 345 25.78 -15.69 -31.20
N THR A 346 24.87 -15.28 -30.31
CA THR A 346 24.35 -13.91 -30.24
C THR A 346 24.78 -13.24 -28.93
N ILE A 347 25.23 -11.99 -29.02
CA ILE A 347 25.54 -11.16 -27.86
C ILE A 347 24.70 -9.87 -27.87
N ASP A 348 24.19 -9.50 -26.71
CA ASP A 348 23.50 -8.24 -26.46
C ASP A 348 24.14 -7.54 -25.26
N ILE A 349 24.72 -6.37 -25.50
CA ILE A 349 25.39 -5.55 -24.50
C ILE A 349 24.63 -4.25 -24.35
N LEU A 350 24.27 -3.90 -23.12
CA LEU A 350 23.63 -2.65 -22.77
C LEU A 350 24.51 -1.93 -21.75
N GLY A 351 24.78 -0.64 -21.98
CA GLY A 351 25.38 0.26 -21.00
C GLY A 351 24.47 1.47 -20.80
N GLY A 352 24.36 1.99 -19.57
CA GLY A 352 23.45 3.08 -19.29
C GLY A 352 23.79 3.96 -18.10
N PHE A 353 23.27 5.18 -18.16
CA PHE A 353 23.31 6.19 -17.12
C PHE A 353 21.90 6.68 -16.82
N SER A 354 21.56 6.80 -15.53
CA SER A 354 20.27 7.32 -15.08
C SER A 354 20.47 8.37 -14.00
N TYR A 355 19.85 9.53 -14.15
CA TYR A 355 19.81 10.57 -13.13
C TYR A 355 18.38 10.94 -12.81
N GLN A 356 18.07 10.93 -11.52
CA GLN A 356 16.74 11.21 -11.01
C GLN A 356 16.80 12.25 -9.89
N LYS A 357 15.86 13.19 -9.91
CA LYS A 357 15.68 14.23 -8.89
C LYS A 357 14.22 14.36 -8.53
N ASN A 358 13.94 14.42 -7.24
CA ASN A 358 12.59 14.65 -6.73
C ASN A 358 12.60 15.80 -5.72
N VAL A 359 11.71 16.76 -5.92
CA VAL A 359 11.46 17.87 -4.99
C VAL A 359 10.00 17.86 -4.61
N ARG A 360 9.74 17.72 -3.31
CA ARG A 360 8.40 17.77 -2.73
C ARG A 360 8.33 18.99 -1.81
N SER A 361 7.25 19.76 -1.90
CA SER A 361 6.97 20.85 -0.98
C SER A 361 5.51 20.84 -0.58
N GLY A 362 5.20 21.39 0.58
CA GLY A 362 3.81 21.54 1.01
C GLY A 362 3.66 22.56 2.12
N SER A 363 2.42 22.94 2.35
CA SER A 363 2.03 23.84 3.43
C SER A 363 0.65 23.49 3.97
N THR A 364 0.43 23.84 5.24
CA THR A 364 -0.86 23.77 5.91
C THR A 364 -1.16 25.13 6.53
N SER A 365 -2.39 25.57 6.36
CA SER A 365 -2.98 26.71 7.07
C SER A 365 -4.32 26.27 7.64
N GLY A 366 -4.70 26.77 8.80
CA GLY A 366 -6.00 26.47 9.37
C GLY A 366 -6.43 27.48 10.41
N SER A 367 -7.69 27.43 10.77
CA SER A 367 -8.29 28.24 11.82
C SER A 367 -9.31 27.41 12.60
N GLN A 368 -9.75 27.93 13.72
CA GLN A 368 -10.79 27.36 14.59
C GLN A 368 -11.78 28.43 15.00
N GLN A 369 -12.89 28.01 15.63
CA GLN A 369 -13.91 28.89 16.19
C GLN A 369 -14.51 29.84 15.15
N PHE A 370 -14.99 29.26 14.05
CA PHE A 370 -15.71 29.97 13.00
C PHE A 370 -17.06 30.47 13.51
N VAL A 371 -17.39 31.72 13.18
CA VAL A 371 -18.69 32.34 13.48
C VAL A 371 -19.82 31.83 12.58
N THR A 372 -19.49 31.14 11.48
CA THR A 372 -20.45 30.55 10.53
C THR A 372 -19.93 29.24 9.94
N ASN A 373 -20.83 28.31 9.65
CA ASN A 373 -20.50 27.05 8.99
C ASN A 373 -20.48 27.15 7.45
N SER A 374 -21.05 28.22 6.87
CA SER A 374 -21.34 28.28 5.43
C SER A 374 -20.11 28.38 4.54
N LEU A 375 -19.03 29.00 5.02
CA LEU A 375 -17.81 29.22 4.23
C LEU A 375 -16.77 28.11 4.43
N GLY A 376 -16.85 27.33 5.51
CA GLY A 376 -15.92 26.25 5.83
C GLY A 376 -14.44 26.63 5.64
N TYR A 377 -13.68 25.77 4.96
CA TYR A 377 -12.26 26.03 4.66
C TYR A 377 -12.01 27.07 3.55
N TYR A 378 -13.06 27.66 2.95
CA TYR A 378 -12.90 28.69 1.91
C TYR A 378 -12.63 30.09 2.47
N SER A 379 -12.87 30.31 3.77
CA SER A 379 -12.61 31.59 4.46
C SER A 379 -12.02 31.32 5.86
N LEU A 380 -10.74 30.96 5.91
CA LEU A 380 -10.05 30.70 7.19
C LEU A 380 -10.00 31.94 8.10
N ASP A 381 -10.13 33.13 7.53
CA ASP A 381 -10.22 34.42 8.22
C ASP A 381 -11.51 34.61 9.04
N ALA A 382 -12.56 33.83 8.77
CA ALA A 382 -13.78 33.83 9.56
C ALA A 382 -13.65 33.07 10.91
N GLY A 383 -12.53 32.39 11.14
CA GLY A 383 -12.20 31.78 12.43
C GLY A 383 -11.51 32.78 13.35
N THR A 384 -11.87 32.78 14.64
CA THR A 384 -11.29 33.70 15.64
C THR A 384 -9.93 33.21 16.17
N VAL A 385 -9.61 31.94 15.98
CA VAL A 385 -8.35 31.32 16.44
C VAL A 385 -7.57 30.79 15.25
N PHE A 386 -6.46 31.47 14.92
CA PHE A 386 -5.59 31.06 13.82
C PHE A 386 -4.63 29.95 14.24
N ASN A 387 -4.60 28.84 13.51
CA ASN A 387 -3.60 27.81 13.71
C ASN A 387 -2.25 28.28 13.18
N ARG A 388 -1.17 27.88 13.86
CA ARG A 388 0.19 28.17 13.39
C ARG A 388 0.41 27.53 12.01
N PRO A 389 0.80 28.30 10.97
CA PRO A 389 1.02 27.75 9.66
C PRO A 389 2.25 26.83 9.66
N PHE A 390 2.21 25.81 8.80
CA PHE A 390 3.30 24.87 8.59
C PHE A 390 3.72 24.86 7.13
N SER A 391 5.02 24.74 6.86
CA SER A 391 5.53 24.46 5.52
C SER A 391 6.72 23.53 5.56
N ARG A 392 6.93 22.80 4.47
CA ARG A 392 8.04 21.84 4.34
C ARG A 392 8.52 21.76 2.89
N ARG A 393 9.82 21.51 2.74
CA ARG A 393 10.43 21.10 1.47
C ARG A 393 11.37 19.92 1.70
N ILE A 394 11.28 18.91 0.83
CA ILE A 394 12.09 17.70 0.84
C ILE A 394 12.67 17.50 -0.55
N LYS A 395 13.96 17.21 -0.64
CA LYS A 395 14.66 16.89 -1.88
C LYS A 395 15.48 15.61 -1.72
N TRP A 396 15.55 14.82 -2.78
CA TRP A 396 16.52 13.74 -2.92
C TRP A 396 16.93 13.56 -4.38
N ASN A 397 18.10 12.98 -4.58
CA ASN A 397 18.66 12.65 -5.89
C ASN A 397 19.14 11.19 -5.90
N LEU A 398 19.10 10.56 -7.08
CA LEU A 398 19.66 9.25 -7.36
C LEU A 398 20.44 9.32 -8.67
N THR A 399 21.68 8.87 -8.67
CA THR A 399 22.54 8.76 -9.86
C THR A 399 22.94 7.31 -10.02
N SER A 400 22.82 6.76 -11.20
CA SER A 400 23.04 5.33 -11.44
C SER A 400 23.85 5.08 -12.71
N TYR A 401 24.73 4.09 -12.65
CA TYR A 401 25.45 3.54 -13.80
C TYR A 401 25.16 2.05 -13.85
N PHE A 402 24.81 1.53 -15.01
CA PHE A 402 24.44 0.12 -15.15
C PHE A 402 24.92 -0.46 -16.47
N GLY A 403 25.11 -1.77 -16.46
CA GLY A 403 25.42 -2.54 -17.65
C GLY A 403 24.80 -3.93 -17.59
N ARG A 404 24.49 -4.48 -18.75
CA ARG A 404 23.99 -5.85 -18.91
C ARG A 404 24.62 -6.49 -20.13
N VAL A 405 25.00 -7.75 -19.99
CA VAL A 405 25.44 -8.61 -21.09
C VAL A 405 24.51 -9.81 -21.11
N ARG A 406 23.89 -10.07 -22.26
CA ARG A 406 23.19 -11.31 -22.55
C ARG A 406 23.95 -12.06 -23.63
N TYR A 407 24.03 -13.37 -23.48
CA TYR A 407 24.66 -14.26 -24.43
C TYR A 407 23.72 -15.43 -24.68
N ASN A 408 23.49 -15.72 -25.96
CA ASN A 408 22.71 -16.85 -26.41
C ASN A 408 23.61 -17.76 -27.25
N PHE A 409 23.63 -19.05 -26.92
CA PHE A 409 24.29 -20.08 -27.72
C PHE A 409 23.27 -21.12 -28.21
N SER A 410 23.14 -21.22 -29.53
CA SER A 410 22.26 -22.13 -30.28
C SER A 410 20.81 -22.10 -29.83
N ASP A 411 20.35 -21.00 -29.23
CA ASP A 411 19.04 -20.89 -28.60
C ASP A 411 18.80 -21.92 -27.48
N LYS A 412 19.87 -22.55 -26.96
CA LYS A 412 19.83 -23.57 -25.91
C LYS A 412 20.25 -22.97 -24.58
N TYR A 413 21.38 -22.27 -24.58
CA TYR A 413 22.02 -21.77 -23.37
C TYR A 413 21.95 -20.24 -23.35
N LEU A 414 21.22 -19.70 -22.38
CA LEU A 414 21.04 -18.27 -22.19
C LEU A 414 21.76 -17.84 -20.92
N LEU A 415 22.73 -16.93 -21.06
CA LEU A 415 23.46 -16.35 -19.95
C LEU A 415 23.15 -14.86 -19.87
N THR A 416 22.89 -14.36 -18.68
CA THR A 416 22.73 -12.93 -18.41
C THR A 416 23.61 -12.55 -17.24
N PHE A 417 24.39 -11.48 -17.41
CA PHE A 417 25.11 -10.82 -16.33
C PHE A 417 24.72 -9.35 -16.33
N SER A 418 24.32 -8.83 -15.18
CA SER A 418 24.00 -7.42 -15.02
C SER A 418 24.70 -6.84 -13.80
N ASN A 419 25.09 -5.58 -13.93
CA ASN A 419 25.77 -4.86 -12.88
C ASN A 419 25.27 -3.43 -12.77
N ARG A 420 25.23 -2.93 -11.53
CA ARG A 420 24.77 -1.58 -11.26
C ARG A 420 25.49 -0.95 -10.08
N LEU A 421 25.80 0.33 -10.25
CA LEU A 421 26.33 1.24 -9.23
C LEU A 421 25.31 2.37 -9.02
N ASP A 422 24.63 2.36 -7.86
CA ASP A 422 23.62 3.37 -7.49
C ASP A 422 24.13 4.30 -6.39
N GLY A 423 24.03 5.60 -6.61
CA GLY A 423 24.40 6.66 -5.68
C GLY A 423 23.18 7.45 -5.20
N SER A 424 22.85 7.39 -3.91
CA SER A 424 21.67 8.08 -3.35
C SER A 424 22.06 9.16 -2.35
N SER A 425 21.37 10.31 -2.43
CA SER A 425 21.59 11.42 -1.50
C SER A 425 21.03 11.18 -0.09
N ARG A 426 20.36 10.04 0.17
CA ARG A 426 19.73 9.72 1.45
C ARG A 426 20.69 9.12 2.47
N PHE A 427 21.79 8.53 2.01
CA PHE A 427 22.74 7.81 2.85
C PHE A 427 23.84 8.69 3.45
N GLY A 428 24.61 8.10 4.35
CA GLY A 428 25.77 8.74 4.97
C GLY A 428 26.86 9.04 3.95
N GLU A 429 27.68 10.04 4.24
CA GLU A 429 28.75 10.51 3.37
C GLU A 429 29.69 9.39 2.92
N ASN A 430 29.94 8.41 3.79
CA ASN A 430 30.84 7.28 3.53
C ASN A 430 30.21 6.16 2.68
N ASN A 431 28.89 6.17 2.46
CA ASN A 431 28.16 5.02 1.87
C ASN A 431 27.07 5.44 0.86
N LYS A 432 27.26 6.57 0.17
CA LYS A 432 26.28 7.05 -0.83
C LYS A 432 26.09 6.08 -2.00
N TYR A 433 27.15 5.37 -2.39
CA TYR A 433 27.15 4.43 -3.51
C TYR A 433 27.01 2.98 -3.05
N GLY A 434 26.19 2.20 -3.76
CA GLY A 434 25.98 0.77 -3.57
C GLY A 434 26.19 0.00 -4.87
N TYR A 435 26.74 -1.21 -4.77
CA TYR A 435 27.06 -2.08 -5.90
C TYR A 435 26.17 -3.33 -5.87
N PHE A 436 25.54 -3.63 -7.01
CA PHE A 436 24.43 -4.57 -7.14
C PHE A 436 24.61 -5.48 -8.37
N PRO A 437 25.43 -6.54 -8.26
CA PRO A 437 25.60 -7.52 -9.33
C PRO A 437 24.45 -8.53 -9.34
N SER A 438 24.14 -9.04 -10.53
CA SER A 438 23.24 -10.18 -10.72
C SER A 438 23.66 -11.02 -11.92
N GLY A 439 23.33 -12.30 -11.87
CA GLY A 439 23.54 -13.24 -12.96
C GLY A 439 22.38 -14.22 -13.07
N ALA A 440 22.08 -14.64 -14.29
CA ALA A 440 21.08 -15.66 -14.57
C ALA A 440 21.55 -16.59 -15.67
N ILE A 441 21.14 -17.85 -15.57
CA ILE A 441 21.37 -18.90 -16.55
C ILE A 441 20.01 -19.53 -16.85
N ALA A 442 19.72 -19.76 -18.11
CA ALA A 442 18.60 -20.58 -18.53
C ALA A 442 19.04 -21.59 -19.59
N TRP A 443 18.52 -22.80 -19.49
CA TRP A 443 18.75 -23.90 -20.42
C TRP A 443 17.41 -24.35 -20.99
N ARG A 444 17.23 -24.22 -22.31
CA ARG A 444 16.10 -24.76 -23.05
C ARG A 444 16.41 -26.21 -23.42
N LEU A 445 16.03 -27.13 -22.55
CA LEU A 445 16.26 -28.56 -22.76
C LEU A 445 15.47 -29.08 -23.95
N ASN A 446 14.29 -28.53 -24.24
CA ASN A 446 13.50 -28.92 -25.42
C ASN A 446 14.18 -28.61 -26.76
N ASN A 447 15.21 -27.76 -26.77
CA ASN A 447 16.02 -27.49 -27.96
C ASN A 447 17.20 -28.49 -28.10
N GLU A 448 17.45 -29.34 -27.12
CA GLU A 448 18.41 -30.44 -27.25
C GLU A 448 17.83 -31.56 -28.10
N GLU A 449 18.62 -32.09 -29.05
CA GLU A 449 18.17 -33.13 -29.99
C GLU A 449 17.56 -34.33 -29.25
N PHE A 450 18.24 -34.82 -28.21
CA PHE A 450 17.79 -35.98 -27.44
C PHE A 450 16.50 -35.77 -26.63
N ILE A 451 16.10 -34.53 -26.35
CA ILE A 451 14.81 -34.21 -25.71
C ILE A 451 13.75 -33.90 -26.75
N ASN A 452 14.12 -33.14 -27.79
CA ASN A 452 13.25 -32.80 -28.90
C ASN A 452 12.73 -34.07 -29.60
N ASP A 453 13.60 -35.06 -29.79
CA ASP A 453 13.28 -36.35 -30.40
C ASP A 453 12.23 -37.16 -29.61
N LEU A 454 12.04 -36.85 -28.31
CA LEU A 454 10.98 -37.48 -27.51
C LEU A 454 9.58 -37.02 -27.98
N GLY A 455 9.46 -35.81 -28.54
CA GLY A 455 8.18 -35.23 -28.99
C GLY A 455 7.15 -34.98 -27.87
N ILE A 456 7.57 -35.09 -26.60
CA ILE A 456 6.69 -34.97 -25.42
C ILE A 456 6.52 -33.51 -24.99
N PHE A 457 7.60 -32.73 -25.04
CA PHE A 457 7.67 -31.38 -24.48
C PHE A 457 7.58 -30.33 -25.58
N SER A 458 6.59 -29.44 -25.49
CA SER A 458 6.54 -28.20 -26.28
C SER A 458 7.51 -27.17 -25.71
N GLN A 459 7.67 -27.17 -24.39
CA GLN A 459 8.67 -26.38 -23.69
C GLN A 459 9.24 -27.19 -22.53
N LEU A 460 10.55 -27.13 -22.35
CA LEU A 460 11.23 -27.60 -21.16
C LEU A 460 12.42 -26.71 -20.89
N LYS A 461 12.28 -25.80 -19.94
CA LYS A 461 13.29 -24.79 -19.63
C LYS A 461 13.59 -24.76 -18.15
N LEU A 462 14.86 -24.96 -17.82
CA LEU A 462 15.38 -24.77 -16.47
C LEU A 462 16.03 -23.40 -16.38
N ARG A 463 15.75 -22.65 -15.32
CA ARG A 463 16.35 -21.33 -15.07
C ARG A 463 16.83 -21.20 -13.63
N ALA A 464 17.93 -20.50 -13.46
CA ALA A 464 18.45 -20.12 -12.14
C ALA A 464 19.01 -18.70 -12.20
N SER A 465 18.74 -17.90 -11.18
CA SER A 465 19.30 -16.57 -11.05
C SER A 465 19.75 -16.27 -9.63
N TYR A 466 20.80 -15.46 -9.51
CA TYR A 466 21.28 -14.96 -8.25
C TYR A 466 21.66 -13.49 -8.38
N GLY A 467 21.20 -12.67 -7.45
CA GLY A 467 21.48 -11.24 -7.50
C GLY A 467 21.43 -10.56 -6.15
N ILE A 468 22.02 -9.36 -6.10
CA ILE A 468 21.98 -8.48 -4.95
C ILE A 468 21.26 -7.20 -5.35
N VAL A 469 20.17 -6.89 -4.65
CA VAL A 469 19.42 -5.63 -4.82
C VAL A 469 19.52 -4.79 -3.55
N GLY A 470 19.56 -3.46 -3.72
CA GLY A 470 19.61 -2.51 -2.60
C GLY A 470 18.27 -1.86 -2.34
N ASN A 471 17.99 -1.43 -1.11
CA ASN A 471 16.81 -0.61 -0.81
C ASN A 471 17.23 0.75 -0.23
N GLN A 472 16.66 1.84 -0.76
CA GLN A 472 16.87 3.23 -0.33
C GLN A 472 15.64 3.95 0.21
N GLU A 473 14.53 3.25 0.42
CA GLU A 473 13.25 3.84 0.85
C GLU A 473 13.24 4.16 2.36
N ILE A 474 14.28 4.88 2.79
CA ILE A 474 14.33 5.64 4.04
C ILE A 474 13.93 7.10 3.80
N GLY A 475 13.54 7.78 4.86
CA GLY A 475 13.30 9.22 4.79
C GLY A 475 14.53 10.00 4.30
N SER A 476 14.32 11.19 3.74
CA SER A 476 15.44 12.09 3.42
C SER A 476 16.10 12.61 4.71
N TYR A 477 17.41 12.90 4.61
CA TYR A 477 18.19 13.55 5.68
C TYR A 477 18.28 12.71 6.97
N GLN A 478 18.27 11.38 6.87
CA GLN A 478 18.39 10.51 8.05
C GLN A 478 19.84 10.32 8.51
N SER A 479 20.82 10.56 7.63
CA SER A 479 22.24 10.53 7.97
C SER A 479 22.76 11.84 8.58
N LEU A 480 21.98 12.93 8.51
CA LEU A 480 22.38 14.27 8.92
C LEU A 480 21.94 14.60 10.34
N SER A 481 22.70 15.46 11.01
CA SER A 481 22.22 16.14 12.22
C SER A 481 21.20 17.19 11.82
N THR A 482 20.02 17.17 12.45
CA THR A 482 18.96 18.15 12.20
C THR A 482 18.48 18.75 13.51
N LEU A 483 17.92 19.95 13.41
CA LEU A 483 17.22 20.60 14.51
C LEU A 483 15.71 20.52 14.27
N GLY A 484 14.96 20.18 15.31
CA GLY A 484 13.51 20.33 15.37
C GLY A 484 13.17 21.68 15.97
N SER A 485 12.08 22.29 15.52
CA SER A 485 11.50 23.46 16.20
C SER A 485 10.46 23.00 17.21
N ALA A 486 10.51 23.51 18.43
CA ALA A 486 9.44 23.40 19.42
C ALA A 486 9.02 24.79 19.87
N SER A 487 7.76 24.94 20.27
CA SER A 487 7.29 26.17 20.88
C SER A 487 7.00 25.92 22.36
N TYR A 488 7.42 26.85 23.21
CA TYR A 488 7.27 26.78 24.66
C TYR A 488 6.85 28.15 25.19
N THR A 489 5.97 28.17 26.19
CA THR A 489 5.49 29.42 26.79
C THR A 489 6.43 29.86 27.90
N ILE A 490 7.04 31.05 27.77
CA ILE A 490 7.91 31.66 28.79
C ILE A 490 7.30 33.01 29.16
N GLY A 491 7.03 33.24 30.45
CA GLY A 491 6.42 34.49 30.91
C GLY A 491 5.07 34.80 30.26
N GLY A 492 4.26 33.77 29.97
CA GLY A 492 2.96 33.91 29.31
C GLY A 492 3.02 34.14 27.79
N THR A 493 4.20 34.22 27.18
CA THR A 493 4.37 34.43 25.74
C THR A 493 4.88 33.15 25.06
N GLN A 494 4.28 32.79 23.93
CA GLN A 494 4.71 31.66 23.12
C GLN A 494 6.04 31.98 22.43
N ASN A 495 7.11 31.29 22.82
CA ASN A 495 8.42 31.39 22.21
C ASN A 495 8.70 30.17 21.33
N THR A 496 9.47 30.31 20.26
CA THR A 496 9.92 29.18 19.43
C THR A 496 11.41 28.97 19.61
N GLY A 497 11.81 27.76 19.97
CA GLY A 497 13.19 27.32 20.08
C GLY A 497 13.50 26.16 19.16
N PHE A 498 14.78 25.82 19.06
CA PHE A 498 15.27 24.67 18.31
C PHE A 498 15.97 23.69 19.24
N TYR A 499 15.82 22.40 18.98
CA TYR A 499 16.48 21.32 19.72
C TYR A 499 17.04 20.28 18.74
N PRO A 500 18.16 19.62 19.05
CA PRO A 500 18.64 18.49 18.27
C PRO A 500 17.60 17.38 18.24
N ASN A 501 17.15 16.97 17.05
CA ASN A 501 16.10 15.96 16.91
C ASN A 501 16.56 14.68 16.20
N LYS A 502 17.84 14.60 15.79
CA LYS A 502 18.45 13.41 15.19
C LYS A 502 19.92 13.26 15.54
N ILE A 503 20.35 12.01 15.68
CA ILE A 503 21.76 11.64 15.75
C ILE A 503 22.30 11.47 14.33
N PRO A 504 23.39 12.15 13.95
CA PRO A 504 24.02 11.96 12.64
C PRO A 504 24.62 10.56 12.53
N ASN A 505 24.53 9.96 11.34
CA ASN A 505 25.13 8.67 11.03
C ASN A 505 25.80 8.71 9.65
N LYS A 506 27.10 9.04 9.63
CA LYS A 506 27.91 9.09 8.41
C LYS A 506 28.09 7.72 7.75
N ASN A 507 27.85 6.64 8.50
CA ASN A 507 27.99 5.26 8.05
C ASN A 507 26.66 4.59 7.66
N LEU A 508 25.55 5.36 7.68
CA LEU A 508 24.25 4.88 7.23
C LEU A 508 24.36 4.44 5.76
N LYS A 509 24.05 3.18 5.48
CA LYS A 509 24.25 2.52 4.19
C LYS A 509 23.00 1.81 3.71
N TRP A 510 23.04 1.29 2.49
CA TRP A 510 21.96 0.55 1.85
C TRP A 510 21.59 -0.73 2.61
N GLU A 511 20.30 -1.01 2.72
CA GLU A 511 19.80 -2.36 3.03
C GLU A 511 20.03 -3.24 1.78
N ARG A 512 20.53 -4.47 1.96
CA ARG A 512 20.89 -5.36 0.84
C ARG A 512 20.14 -6.68 0.92
N THR A 513 19.43 -7.02 -0.15
CA THR A 513 18.76 -8.31 -0.31
C THR A 513 19.55 -9.15 -1.31
N ARG A 514 19.98 -10.34 -0.87
CA ARG A 514 20.51 -11.38 -1.75
C ARG A 514 19.37 -12.32 -2.10
N GLU A 515 19.22 -12.62 -3.37
CA GLU A 515 18.12 -13.42 -3.88
C GLU A 515 18.66 -14.53 -4.77
N LEU A 516 18.22 -15.75 -4.47
CA LEU A 516 18.36 -16.93 -5.32
C LEU A 516 16.96 -17.29 -5.82
N ASP A 517 16.85 -17.57 -7.11
CA ASP A 517 15.62 -18.03 -7.77
C ASP A 517 15.97 -19.22 -8.67
N ILE A 518 15.21 -20.31 -8.57
CA ILE A 518 15.35 -21.51 -9.40
C ILE A 518 13.96 -21.86 -9.92
N GLY A 519 13.81 -21.85 -11.24
CA GLY A 519 12.54 -22.09 -11.90
C GLY A 519 12.60 -23.20 -12.93
N LEU A 520 11.50 -23.94 -13.06
CA LEU A 520 11.29 -24.92 -14.11
C LEU A 520 9.99 -24.58 -14.83
N ASP A 521 10.10 -24.34 -16.13
CA ASP A 521 8.97 -24.08 -17.02
C ASP A 521 8.80 -25.31 -17.95
N VAL A 522 7.61 -25.92 -17.94
CA VAL A 522 7.29 -27.11 -18.74
C VAL A 522 5.98 -26.87 -19.50
N ALA A 523 5.91 -27.29 -20.76
CA ALA A 523 4.67 -27.31 -21.52
C ALA A 523 4.56 -28.59 -22.36
N PHE A 524 3.34 -29.08 -22.51
CA PHE A 524 2.99 -30.32 -23.21
C PHE A 524 1.91 -30.07 -24.26
N PHE A 525 1.82 -31.01 -25.22
CA PHE A 525 0.71 -31.10 -26.18
C PHE A 525 0.47 -29.83 -27.01
N ASN A 526 1.54 -29.21 -27.53
CA ASN A 526 1.51 -27.93 -28.23
C ASN A 526 0.96 -26.82 -27.33
N ASP A 527 1.56 -26.68 -26.15
CA ASP A 527 1.24 -25.66 -25.13
C ASP A 527 -0.21 -25.71 -24.61
N ARG A 528 -0.88 -26.86 -24.74
CA ARG A 528 -2.21 -27.04 -24.17
C ARG A 528 -2.19 -27.22 -22.66
N LEU A 529 -1.09 -27.70 -22.10
CA LEU A 529 -0.88 -27.75 -20.65
C LEU A 529 0.51 -27.21 -20.36
N SER A 530 0.58 -26.10 -19.63
CA SER A 530 1.83 -25.51 -19.17
C SER A 530 1.86 -25.44 -17.65
N ALA A 531 3.05 -25.59 -17.09
CA ALA A 531 3.30 -25.45 -15.67
C ALA A 531 4.63 -24.73 -15.46
N ALA A 532 4.62 -23.73 -14.58
CA ALA A 532 5.82 -23.09 -14.06
C ALA A 532 5.91 -23.35 -12.56
N SER A 533 7.11 -23.69 -12.09
CA SER A 533 7.41 -23.82 -10.67
C SER A 533 8.65 -23.01 -10.34
N ASP A 534 8.62 -22.30 -9.22
CA ASP A 534 9.69 -21.43 -8.77
C ASP A 534 10.00 -21.69 -7.30
N TYR A 535 11.27 -21.87 -6.98
CA TYR A 535 11.80 -21.78 -5.63
C TYR A 535 12.61 -20.51 -5.48
N PHE A 536 12.26 -19.69 -4.50
CA PHE A 536 13.01 -18.48 -4.20
C PHE A 536 13.52 -18.46 -2.75
N ARG A 537 14.66 -17.80 -2.55
CA ARG A 537 15.20 -17.49 -1.23
C ARG A 537 15.82 -16.11 -1.22
N LYS A 538 15.21 -15.21 -0.46
CA LYS A 538 15.61 -13.81 -0.26
C LYS A 538 16.15 -13.63 1.16
N THR A 539 17.39 -13.17 1.29
CA THR A 539 17.99 -12.82 2.59
C THR A 539 18.37 -11.35 2.59
N THR A 540 17.68 -10.56 3.42
CA THR A 540 17.92 -9.14 3.58
C THR A 540 18.79 -8.88 4.80
N THR A 541 19.87 -8.14 4.61
CA THR A 541 20.87 -7.81 5.64
C THR A 541 21.04 -6.29 5.72
N ASN A 542 21.63 -5.83 6.83
CA ASN A 542 21.83 -4.40 7.09
C ASN A 542 20.50 -3.64 7.15
N LEU A 543 19.48 -4.23 7.80
CA LEU A 543 18.16 -3.63 7.86
C LEU A 543 18.24 -2.22 8.44
N LEU A 544 17.54 -1.29 7.81
CA LEU A 544 17.50 0.09 8.28
C LEU A 544 16.53 0.17 9.46
N TYR A 545 17.10 0.13 10.67
CA TYR A 545 16.36 -0.15 11.89
C TYR A 545 16.60 0.89 12.98
N ASN A 546 15.51 1.40 13.58
CA ASN A 546 15.58 2.26 14.75
C ASN A 546 15.89 1.41 15.99
N SER A 547 17.18 1.35 16.31
CA SER A 547 17.69 0.63 17.46
C SER A 547 17.51 1.49 18.71
N ALA A 548 17.08 0.90 19.81
CA ALA A 548 17.03 1.60 21.08
C ALA A 548 18.46 1.96 21.49
N ILE A 549 18.64 3.15 22.05
CA ILE A 549 19.92 3.62 22.58
C ILE A 549 19.73 4.09 24.02
N PRO A 550 20.80 4.09 24.85
CA PRO A 550 20.70 4.56 26.23
C PRO A 550 20.12 5.97 26.30
N TRP A 551 19.14 6.18 27.17
CA TRP A 551 18.44 7.47 27.29
C TRP A 551 19.37 8.59 27.77
N SER A 552 20.49 8.24 28.42
CA SER A 552 21.56 9.17 28.77
C SER A 552 22.16 9.90 27.56
N SER A 553 21.99 9.37 26.34
CA SER A 553 22.37 10.06 25.10
C SER A 553 21.50 11.27 24.75
N GLY A 554 20.34 11.44 25.40
CA GLY A 554 19.33 12.44 25.06
C GLY A 554 18.37 12.02 23.94
N PHE A 555 18.47 10.78 23.46
CA PHE A 555 17.63 10.22 22.39
C PHE A 555 17.12 8.84 22.79
N SER A 556 15.96 8.44 22.26
CA SER A 556 15.35 7.12 22.53
C SER A 556 15.75 6.05 21.50
N THR A 557 16.05 6.45 20.27
CA THR A 557 16.43 5.54 19.18
C THR A 557 17.45 6.17 18.22
N SER A 558 18.19 5.34 17.50
CA SER A 558 19.06 5.74 16.39
C SER A 558 18.84 4.83 15.19
N LEU A 559 18.76 5.42 13.99
CA LEU A 559 18.65 4.66 12.75
C LEU A 559 20.01 4.08 12.39
N GLN A 560 20.09 2.75 12.38
CA GLN A 560 21.30 2.00 12.11
C GLN A 560 21.03 0.85 11.14
N ASN A 561 22.10 0.33 10.53
CA ASN A 561 22.05 -0.85 9.70
C ASN A 561 22.29 -2.10 10.56
N VAL A 562 21.23 -2.68 11.12
CA VAL A 562 21.32 -3.84 12.03
C VAL A 562 20.27 -4.89 11.72
N GLY A 563 20.58 -6.16 12.02
CA GLY A 563 19.67 -7.28 11.85
C GLY A 563 19.59 -7.82 10.42
N SER A 564 18.84 -8.92 10.30
CA SER A 564 18.58 -9.61 9.04
C SER A 564 17.26 -10.38 9.08
N ILE A 565 16.61 -10.47 7.91
CA ILE A 565 15.39 -11.24 7.70
C ILE A 565 15.57 -12.16 6.49
N ARG A 566 14.80 -13.23 6.45
CA ARG A 566 14.75 -14.17 5.33
C ARG A 566 13.30 -14.38 4.90
N SER A 567 13.08 -14.48 3.60
CA SER A 567 11.84 -14.94 3.00
C SER A 567 12.18 -16.03 1.99
N GLN A 568 11.45 -17.13 1.99
CA GLN A 568 11.64 -18.23 1.04
C GLN A 568 10.32 -18.92 0.79
N GLY A 569 10.20 -19.54 -0.38
CA GLY A 569 8.95 -20.15 -0.77
C GLY A 569 8.99 -20.92 -2.07
N LEU A 570 7.87 -21.56 -2.34
CA LEU A 570 7.57 -22.23 -3.60
C LEU A 570 6.36 -21.56 -4.24
N GLU A 571 6.43 -21.33 -5.54
CA GLU A 571 5.32 -20.83 -6.33
C GLU A 571 5.05 -21.78 -7.49
N PHE A 572 3.77 -22.02 -7.77
CA PHE A 572 3.33 -22.85 -8.87
C PHE A 572 2.29 -22.10 -9.67
N ALA A 573 2.39 -22.16 -11.00
CA ALA A 573 1.39 -21.69 -11.94
C ALA A 573 1.13 -22.81 -12.95
N ILE A 574 -0.14 -23.12 -13.20
CA ILE A 574 -0.57 -24.13 -14.16
C ILE A 574 -1.61 -23.49 -15.06
N GLU A 575 -1.43 -23.61 -16.36
CA GLU A 575 -2.40 -23.17 -17.35
C GLU A 575 -2.77 -24.34 -18.26
N SER A 576 -4.07 -24.48 -18.52
CA SER A 576 -4.61 -25.56 -19.34
C SER A 576 -5.62 -25.01 -20.33
N ASN A 577 -5.40 -25.26 -21.61
CA ASN A 577 -6.36 -25.07 -22.69
C ASN A 577 -7.19 -26.35 -22.82
N ASN A 578 -8.17 -26.49 -21.93
CA ASN A 578 -9.00 -27.67 -21.76
C ASN A 578 -9.72 -28.03 -23.05
N ILE A 579 -10.30 -27.04 -23.72
CA ILE A 579 -10.97 -27.17 -25.01
C ILE A 579 -10.46 -26.06 -25.91
N VAL A 580 -10.00 -26.44 -27.10
CA VAL A 580 -9.64 -25.54 -28.20
C VAL A 580 -10.51 -25.94 -29.38
N GLY A 581 -11.47 -25.12 -29.75
CA GLY A 581 -12.51 -25.47 -30.71
C GLY A 581 -13.08 -24.26 -31.43
N ASN A 582 -13.65 -24.47 -32.62
CA ASN A 582 -14.12 -23.36 -33.46
C ASN A 582 -15.32 -22.58 -32.87
N ASP A 583 -16.12 -23.24 -32.02
CA ASP A 583 -17.34 -22.65 -31.46
C ASP A 583 -17.24 -22.44 -29.94
N PHE A 584 -16.30 -23.11 -29.27
CA PHE A 584 -16.10 -23.02 -27.83
C PHE A 584 -14.63 -23.26 -27.46
N ASP A 585 -14.06 -22.31 -26.74
CA ASP A 585 -12.75 -22.38 -26.13
C ASP A 585 -12.88 -22.27 -24.61
N TRP A 586 -12.18 -23.13 -23.89
CA TRP A 586 -12.12 -23.08 -22.43
C TRP A 586 -10.69 -23.25 -21.96
N SER A 587 -10.22 -22.25 -21.20
CA SER A 587 -8.96 -22.30 -20.49
C SER A 587 -9.13 -22.14 -18.98
N THR A 588 -8.24 -22.78 -18.24
CA THR A 588 -8.15 -22.70 -16.78
C THR A 588 -6.73 -22.29 -16.40
N SER A 589 -6.62 -21.33 -15.49
CA SER A 589 -5.34 -20.90 -14.90
C SER A 589 -5.40 -21.05 -13.39
N LEU A 590 -4.45 -21.76 -12.81
CA LEU A 590 -4.29 -21.96 -11.37
C LEU A 590 -2.94 -21.36 -10.95
N ASN A 591 -2.91 -20.63 -9.85
CA ASN A 591 -1.67 -20.28 -9.16
C ASN A 591 -1.77 -20.55 -7.66
N ILE A 592 -0.64 -20.92 -7.05
CA ILE A 592 -0.53 -21.11 -5.60
C ILE A 592 0.91 -20.81 -5.14
N SER A 593 1.02 -20.11 -4.01
CA SER A 593 2.28 -19.72 -3.39
C SER A 593 2.32 -20.16 -1.93
N PHE A 594 3.46 -20.70 -1.52
CA PHE A 594 3.80 -21.10 -0.15
C PHE A 594 4.99 -20.26 0.30
N VAL A 595 4.76 -19.29 1.20
CA VAL A 595 5.79 -18.31 1.58
C VAL A 595 5.99 -18.30 3.08
N SER A 596 7.24 -18.47 3.50
CA SER A 596 7.64 -18.37 4.90
C SER A 596 8.63 -17.25 5.10
N THR A 597 8.47 -16.52 6.21
CA THR A 597 9.40 -15.47 6.64
C THR A 597 10.06 -15.85 7.95
N GLU A 598 11.25 -15.32 8.19
CA GLU A 598 12.02 -15.58 9.40
C GLU A 598 12.82 -14.33 9.80
N VAL A 599 12.77 -13.96 11.08
CA VAL A 599 13.70 -12.99 11.67
C VAL A 599 15.00 -13.74 12.00
N VAL A 600 16.05 -13.48 11.23
CA VAL A 600 17.35 -14.17 11.39
C VAL A 600 18.20 -13.52 12.48
N SER A 601 18.16 -12.19 12.59
CA SER A 601 18.83 -11.48 13.68
C SER A 601 18.25 -10.08 13.91
N LEU A 602 18.30 -9.59 15.15
CA LEU A 602 17.87 -8.24 15.55
C LEU A 602 19.04 -7.42 16.13
N GLY A 603 20.26 -7.64 15.65
CA GLY A 603 21.42 -6.80 16.04
C GLY A 603 21.81 -6.88 17.52
N GLY A 604 21.61 -8.04 18.15
CA GLY A 604 21.92 -8.29 19.57
C GLY A 604 20.69 -8.51 20.46
N GLU A 605 19.51 -8.10 20.00
CA GLU A 605 18.24 -8.39 20.68
C GLU A 605 17.72 -9.79 20.31
N GLN A 606 17.09 -10.51 21.25
CA GLN A 606 16.41 -11.79 20.99
C GLN A 606 14.99 -11.60 20.48
N PHE A 607 14.32 -10.55 20.95
CA PHE A 607 13.00 -10.17 20.50
C PHE A 607 12.75 -8.68 20.71
N LYS A 608 11.74 -8.16 20.03
CA LYS A 608 11.17 -6.84 20.29
C LYS A 608 9.67 -6.86 20.09
N ASN A 609 8.95 -6.30 21.05
CA ASN A 609 7.51 -6.10 20.90
C ASN A 609 7.27 -4.92 19.95
N VAL A 610 6.39 -5.11 18.97
CA VAL A 610 6.06 -4.13 17.94
C VAL A 610 4.55 -4.01 17.74
N GLY A 611 4.11 -2.94 17.08
CA GLY A 611 2.71 -2.69 16.76
C GLY A 611 2.08 -1.61 17.64
N PRO A 612 1.03 -0.95 17.15
CA PRO A 612 0.38 0.13 17.88
C PRO A 612 -0.24 -0.40 19.17
N GLY A 613 0.02 0.28 20.28
CA GLY A 613 -0.73 0.02 21.51
C GLY A 613 -2.12 0.65 21.42
N SER A 614 -3.13 -0.06 21.90
CA SER A 614 -4.46 0.47 22.16
C SER A 614 -4.58 0.75 23.65
N GLY A 615 -4.63 2.04 24.03
CA GLY A 615 -4.81 2.45 25.42
C GLY A 615 -6.15 2.00 26.01
N HIS A 616 -7.21 1.95 25.20
CA HIS A 616 -8.53 1.49 25.62
C HIS A 616 -8.56 -0.02 25.93
N LEU A 617 -7.88 -0.84 25.11
CA LEU A 617 -7.78 -2.28 25.34
C LEU A 617 -6.65 -2.64 26.32
N LYS A 618 -5.84 -1.65 26.76
CA LYS A 618 -4.58 -1.85 27.50
C LYS A 618 -3.62 -2.84 26.81
N VAL A 619 -3.76 -3.04 25.51
CA VAL A 619 -2.90 -3.91 24.71
C VAL A 619 -1.82 -3.05 24.10
N TYR A 620 -0.58 -3.21 24.55
CA TYR A 620 0.58 -2.54 23.97
C TYR A 620 1.41 -3.56 23.20
N ASN A 621 1.75 -3.26 21.94
CA ASN A 621 2.56 -4.10 21.06
C ASN A 621 2.01 -5.54 20.91
N PRO A 622 0.84 -5.73 20.24
CA PRO A 622 0.23 -7.06 20.05
C PRO A 622 1.05 -8.00 19.16
N HIS A 623 2.11 -7.49 18.53
CA HIS A 623 3.02 -8.27 17.71
C HIS A 623 4.40 -8.35 18.34
N ARG A 624 5.14 -9.40 17.99
CA ARG A 624 6.54 -9.55 18.39
C ARG A 624 7.40 -9.89 17.18
N LEU A 625 8.55 -9.25 17.07
CA LEU A 625 9.67 -9.72 16.25
C LEU A 625 10.54 -10.59 17.16
N GLN A 626 10.80 -11.84 16.78
CA GLN A 626 11.60 -12.75 17.60
C GLN A 626 12.52 -13.58 16.69
N VAL A 627 13.79 -13.68 17.07
CA VAL A 627 14.79 -14.44 16.30
C VAL A 627 14.34 -15.90 16.15
N GLY A 628 14.44 -16.43 14.93
CA GLY A 628 14.01 -17.79 14.57
C GLY A 628 12.50 -17.96 14.40
N LYS A 629 11.71 -16.88 14.45
CA LYS A 629 10.25 -16.91 14.24
C LYS A 629 9.84 -16.07 13.03
N PRO A 630 8.62 -16.30 12.48
CA PRO A 630 8.06 -15.45 11.45
C PRO A 630 8.00 -13.98 11.83
N ILE A 631 8.00 -13.11 10.82
CA ILE A 631 7.95 -11.67 11.05
C ILE A 631 6.57 -11.30 11.62
N SER A 632 6.54 -10.58 12.75
CA SER A 632 5.34 -9.96 13.33
C SER A 632 4.28 -10.94 13.87
N VAL A 633 4.70 -12.04 14.49
CA VAL A 633 3.79 -13.01 15.16
C VAL A 633 2.90 -12.33 16.20
N PHE A 634 1.68 -12.84 16.38
CA PHE A 634 0.78 -12.39 17.45
C PHE A 634 1.31 -12.90 18.79
N TYR A 635 1.42 -12.00 19.77
CA TYR A 635 1.99 -12.31 21.08
C TYR A 635 1.08 -11.80 22.20
N GLY A 636 0.63 -12.69 23.07
CA GLY A 636 -0.36 -12.38 24.11
C GLY A 636 -0.63 -13.55 25.05
N TYR A 637 -1.65 -13.39 25.90
CA TYR A 637 -2.13 -14.45 26.78
C TYR A 637 -2.97 -15.47 25.99
N VAL A 638 -2.94 -16.73 26.42
CA VAL A 638 -3.83 -17.78 25.88
C VAL A 638 -5.13 -17.78 26.67
N PHE A 639 -6.23 -17.42 26.00
CA PHE A 639 -7.57 -17.45 26.58
C PHE A 639 -8.01 -18.90 26.85
N ASP A 640 -8.56 -19.13 28.04
CA ASP A 640 -8.94 -20.47 28.53
C ASP A 640 -10.40 -20.50 29.06
N GLY A 641 -11.26 -19.64 28.51
CA GLY A 641 -12.66 -19.55 28.90
C GLY A 641 -12.96 -18.48 29.94
N LEU A 642 -14.14 -18.55 30.54
CA LEU A 642 -14.56 -17.65 31.63
C LEU A 642 -14.62 -18.45 32.94
N PHE A 643 -14.46 -17.78 34.07
CA PHE A 643 -14.76 -18.38 35.37
C PHE A 643 -16.28 -18.51 35.53
N GLN A 644 -16.82 -19.72 35.45
CA GLN A 644 -18.28 -19.95 35.49
C GLN A 644 -18.80 -20.35 36.88
N SER A 645 -17.93 -20.71 37.81
CA SER A 645 -18.29 -21.03 39.19
C SER A 645 -17.27 -20.51 40.18
N GLN A 646 -17.67 -20.40 41.45
CA GLN A 646 -16.76 -20.02 42.54
C GLN A 646 -15.62 -21.05 42.69
N GLN A 647 -15.90 -22.33 42.47
CA GLN A 647 -14.89 -23.39 42.52
C GLN A 647 -13.84 -23.21 41.42
N GLU A 648 -14.24 -22.85 40.20
CA GLU A 648 -13.30 -22.57 39.11
C GLU A 648 -12.44 -21.33 39.39
N LEU A 649 -13.03 -20.31 40.03
CA LEU A 649 -12.34 -19.08 40.39
C LEU A 649 -11.28 -19.34 41.48
N GLU A 650 -11.62 -20.12 42.50
CA GLU A 650 -10.71 -20.47 43.61
C GLU A 650 -9.61 -21.44 43.20
N ALA A 651 -9.90 -22.36 42.27
CA ALA A 651 -8.92 -23.32 41.75
C ALA A 651 -8.06 -22.76 40.61
N GLY A 652 -8.51 -21.67 39.98
CA GLY A 652 -7.85 -21.07 38.83
C GLY A 652 -6.66 -20.18 39.18
N PRO A 653 -5.81 -19.85 38.19
CA PRO A 653 -4.67 -18.98 38.42
C PRO A 653 -5.11 -17.53 38.68
N GLU A 654 -4.42 -16.86 39.60
CA GLU A 654 -4.66 -15.46 39.94
C GLU A 654 -4.17 -14.57 38.78
N GLY A 655 -5.08 -13.79 38.19
CA GLY A 655 -4.76 -13.01 36.99
C GLY A 655 -5.43 -11.63 36.92
N PRO A 656 -5.26 -10.92 35.79
CA PRO A 656 -5.76 -9.55 35.61
C PRO A 656 -7.30 -9.46 35.58
N THR A 657 -8.00 -10.59 35.44
CA THR A 657 -9.45 -10.68 35.54
C THR A 657 -9.83 -11.84 36.45
N ASN A 658 -9.96 -11.55 37.75
CA ASN A 658 -10.19 -12.56 38.80
C ASN A 658 -11.54 -12.33 39.52
N TRP A 659 -12.63 -12.63 38.83
CA TRP A 659 -14.00 -12.58 39.35
C TRP A 659 -14.90 -13.53 38.54
N LEU A 660 -16.09 -13.87 39.06
CA LEU A 660 -17.07 -14.71 38.34
C LEU A 660 -17.49 -14.04 37.02
N GLY A 661 -17.44 -14.76 35.90
CA GLY A 661 -17.60 -14.22 34.54
C GLY A 661 -16.35 -13.53 33.98
N GLY A 662 -15.29 -13.39 34.79
CA GLY A 662 -13.98 -12.91 34.36
C GLY A 662 -13.29 -13.88 33.40
N ARG A 663 -12.40 -13.36 32.56
CA ARG A 663 -11.64 -14.18 31.60
C ARG A 663 -10.59 -15.01 32.33
N ARG A 664 -10.57 -16.31 32.07
CA ARG A 664 -9.52 -17.23 32.50
C ARG A 664 -8.42 -17.27 31.43
N TYR A 665 -7.17 -17.28 31.88
CA TYR A 665 -5.99 -17.42 31.03
C TYR A 665 -5.17 -18.62 31.49
N LYS A 666 -4.47 -19.27 30.57
CA LYS A 666 -3.55 -20.37 30.93
C LYS A 666 -2.34 -19.80 31.66
N ASP A 667 -2.02 -20.39 32.81
CA ASP A 667 -0.74 -20.25 33.49
C ASP A 667 0.29 -21.11 32.75
N ILE A 668 1.23 -20.44 32.10
CA ILE A 668 2.20 -21.08 31.19
C ILE A 668 3.53 -21.26 31.91
N SER A 669 3.93 -20.30 32.75
CA SER A 669 5.24 -20.28 33.38
C SER A 669 5.30 -19.23 34.49
N GLY A 670 6.14 -19.46 35.50
CA GLY A 670 6.50 -18.49 36.51
C GLY A 670 8.00 -18.16 36.50
N PRO A 671 8.52 -17.49 37.55
CA PRO A 671 9.93 -17.11 37.67
C PRO A 671 10.93 -18.28 37.56
N ASN A 672 10.48 -19.51 37.87
CA ASN A 672 11.29 -20.73 37.82
C ASN A 672 11.12 -21.55 36.54
N GLY A 673 10.35 -21.07 35.57
CA GLY A 673 10.09 -21.76 34.30
C GLY A 673 8.87 -22.69 34.31
N GLU A 674 8.28 -22.97 35.47
CA GLU A 674 7.07 -23.79 35.66
C GLU A 674 5.87 -22.92 36.10
N PRO A 675 4.61 -23.31 35.79
CA PRO A 675 3.41 -22.62 36.26
C PRO A 675 3.41 -22.37 37.78
N ASP A 676 3.12 -21.15 38.22
CA ASP A 676 3.21 -20.71 39.63
C ASP A 676 1.87 -20.27 40.25
N GLY A 677 0.77 -20.48 39.53
CA GLY A 677 -0.57 -20.07 39.88
C GLY A 677 -0.86 -18.60 39.60
N ARG A 678 0.03 -17.85 38.93
CA ARG A 678 -0.14 -16.40 38.68
C ARG A 678 0.04 -16.04 37.22
N ILE A 679 -0.95 -15.33 36.66
CA ILE A 679 -0.89 -14.82 35.28
C ILE A 679 -0.17 -13.47 35.25
N THR A 680 1.05 -13.47 34.72
CA THR A 680 1.90 -12.29 34.58
C THR A 680 2.26 -12.00 33.13
N ALA A 681 2.42 -10.72 32.79
CA ALA A 681 2.81 -10.33 31.42
C ALA A 681 4.23 -10.80 31.05
N THR A 682 5.08 -11.05 32.04
CA THR A 682 6.49 -11.42 31.87
C THR A 682 6.65 -12.90 31.54
N HIS A 683 5.83 -13.77 32.13
CA HIS A 683 6.02 -15.22 32.03
C HIS A 683 4.90 -15.91 31.21
N ASP A 684 3.67 -15.36 31.20
CA ASP A 684 2.50 -16.07 30.66
C ASP A 684 2.03 -15.61 29.28
N LYS A 685 2.79 -14.72 28.65
CA LYS A 685 2.56 -14.37 27.25
C LYS A 685 3.36 -15.28 26.35
N THR A 686 2.70 -15.80 25.31
CA THR A 686 3.32 -16.65 24.29
C THR A 686 2.90 -16.21 22.89
N ILE A 687 3.46 -16.87 21.88
CA ILE A 687 3.03 -16.70 20.49
C ILE A 687 1.67 -17.39 20.34
N ILE A 688 0.65 -16.60 20.02
CA ILE A 688 -0.75 -17.07 19.90
C ILE A 688 -1.22 -17.17 18.44
N GLY A 689 -0.38 -16.79 17.49
CA GLY A 689 -0.71 -16.95 16.07
C GLY A 689 0.33 -16.34 15.12
N ASN A 690 0.24 -16.74 13.87
CA ASN A 690 1.01 -16.22 12.75
C ASN A 690 0.07 -15.41 11.84
N PRO A 691 0.34 -14.12 11.55
CA PRO A 691 -0.50 -13.35 10.63
C PRO A 691 -0.30 -13.73 9.15
N HIS A 692 0.73 -14.53 8.82
CA HIS A 692 0.99 -14.99 7.47
C HIS A 692 0.26 -16.31 7.21
N PRO A 693 -0.55 -16.42 6.14
CA PRO A 693 -1.21 -17.68 5.78
C PRO A 693 -0.17 -18.71 5.33
N ASP A 694 -0.47 -20.00 5.52
CA ASP A 694 0.42 -21.09 5.09
C ASP A 694 0.57 -21.16 3.56
N PHE A 695 -0.48 -20.78 2.84
CA PHE A 695 -0.49 -20.63 1.38
C PHE A 695 -1.54 -19.61 0.93
N TYR A 696 -1.41 -19.11 -0.30
CA TYR A 696 -2.42 -18.31 -0.98
C TYR A 696 -2.36 -18.56 -2.49
N GLY A 697 -3.47 -18.36 -3.20
CA GLY A 697 -3.55 -18.65 -4.63
C GLY A 697 -4.89 -18.26 -5.23
N GLY A 698 -5.07 -18.56 -6.51
CA GLY A 698 -6.29 -18.27 -7.24
C GLY A 698 -6.51 -19.23 -8.41
N LEU A 699 -7.78 -19.39 -8.78
CA LEU A 699 -8.22 -20.16 -9.93
C LEU A 699 -9.05 -19.23 -10.83
N SER A 700 -8.70 -19.18 -12.11
CA SER A 700 -9.44 -18.45 -13.13
C SER A 700 -9.90 -19.42 -14.22
N ASN A 701 -11.11 -19.19 -14.75
CA ASN A 701 -11.62 -19.90 -15.92
C ASN A 701 -12.06 -18.87 -16.95
N SER A 702 -11.56 -19.01 -18.17
CA SER A 702 -11.98 -18.22 -19.32
C SER A 702 -12.74 -19.13 -20.28
N ASN A 703 -13.98 -18.74 -20.60
CA ASN A 703 -14.82 -19.45 -21.53
C ASN A 703 -15.19 -18.48 -22.65
N HIS A 704 -14.86 -18.82 -23.88
CA HIS A 704 -15.29 -18.09 -25.05
C HIS A 704 -16.21 -18.98 -25.86
N HIS A 705 -17.41 -18.49 -26.16
CA HIS A 705 -18.30 -19.16 -27.10
C HIS A 705 -18.45 -18.23 -28.30
N LYS A 706 -18.57 -18.74 -29.51
CA LYS A 706 -18.69 -17.91 -30.73
C LYS A 706 -19.86 -16.90 -30.71
N SER A 707 -20.79 -17.05 -29.77
CA SER A 707 -21.93 -16.15 -29.55
C SER A 707 -21.85 -15.32 -28.26
N LEU A 708 -20.83 -15.52 -27.41
CA LEU A 708 -20.66 -14.88 -26.10
C LEU A 708 -19.20 -14.51 -25.80
#